data_AF-A0A1I8GPV1-F1
#
_entry.id   AF-A0A1I8GPV1-F1
#
_cell.length_a   1.000
_cell.length_b   1.000
_cell.length_c   1.000
_cell.angle_alpha   90.00
_cell.angle_beta   90.00
_cell.angle_gamma   90.00
#
_symmetry.space_group_name_H-M   'P 1'
#
loop_
_entity.id
_entity.type
_entity.pdbx_description
1 polymer ?
#
loop_
_entity_poly.entity_id
_entity_poly.type
_entity_poly.pdbx_seq_one_letter_code
_entity_poly.pdbx_strand_id
1 'polypeptide(L)'
;MLSVDAEKTTENALQSCVLLAAERLNCHVIDFSAAECFLYEPVAGTCRGTKYYALFVELDGDRRLAEDDKQLFDQTLRESSEHYDQMRVGGRIDTMQVLQVKLGAFAALRLQMMRRNDGISEFQFKMPRVLRSEDSLRCLLDGCLLASYMRTYEELLNLATAAAALLLSGLAFAMLQLSGGPLTFAAFGVLATLSVTAAVVSQYLRLQQPCNTLGWRGFLMLSLLKLLGVTWARYSVWDLKRAYKSGSAMRAKQQQTLMQLVEQSRETIFGQDHGFAEVRGIEDFRARVPVRNYNELDKYNQLAYRGEPDVYFKGRPDCLFKTSGTTGKNKTFSVIRPIAERSLMSIFMLVYYTRELLASRHGRQYKLKRLFVVRNLPKDRQNEFGVPIAPLTKYFHTPVDIYTTPVEAFKKIHDADTGFYVHSVFALWHEQIGEVNVFFPTNLISLVRCVSSNWDSVLSDIENGKLSAEKLKDVDKELLSLLNQYLSPKPERAAQLRSLFGDGKDLSGFFEKAWPDVPFVMLARSGSFESPYRFLKKYLGNVPTFCPFIISTEGLFGINLNLETDDRPETYHPFLSGSFVEFIPIDADGNDLGEPLLAHELKVGQLYETVSTSFNCFRLRVGDVIKVTKMDGCAPVFEISHRKSHVLAVHVEKTTEKSLQNCVALAARRLGCEIVDFSATDCFLYESITGTSKETKFYIIFVELDSSRVLVEDELLVFDKALRDSLEDYNLFRSEGDIDTMTVVQVQPGAFGTLRRRMMELNPDISEAQFKMPRVLRLAEHVECLLEQRL
;
A
#
# COMPACT_ATOMS: atom_id res chain seq x y z
N MET A 1 47.34 -5.81 22.69
CA MET A 1 48.44 -5.18 23.49
C MET A 1 49.01 -4.01 22.73
N LEU A 2 49.17 -2.88 23.41
CA LEU A 2 50.02 -1.76 23.02
C LEU A 2 51.46 -2.07 23.42
N SER A 3 52.44 -1.58 22.67
CA SER A 3 53.87 -1.78 22.92
C SER A 3 54.68 -0.55 22.57
N VAL A 4 54.79 0.40 23.50
CA VAL A 4 55.73 1.52 23.38
C VAL A 4 56.97 1.21 24.23
N ASP A 5 58.10 0.97 23.58
CA ASP A 5 59.42 0.85 24.23
C ASP A 5 59.54 -0.23 25.31
N ALA A 6 59.05 -1.44 24.99
CA ALA A 6 58.96 -2.63 25.86
C ALA A 6 57.92 -2.55 26.99
N GLU A 7 57.17 -1.45 27.12
CA GLU A 7 55.97 -1.38 27.97
C GLU A 7 54.82 -2.12 27.29
N LYS A 8 54.21 -3.09 27.97
CA LYS A 8 53.06 -3.84 27.45
C LYS A 8 51.80 -3.53 28.24
N THR A 9 51.08 -2.49 27.83
CA THR A 9 49.73 -2.27 28.35
C THR A 9 48.77 -3.29 27.73
N THR A 10 48.10 -4.05 28.60
CA THR A 10 47.10 -5.05 28.21
C THR A 10 45.77 -4.40 27.85
N GLU A 11 44.97 -5.05 27.02
CA GLU A 11 43.63 -4.57 26.67
C GLU A 11 42.70 -4.51 27.89
N ASN A 12 42.90 -5.43 28.85
CA ASN A 12 42.19 -5.43 30.12
C ASN A 12 42.51 -4.19 30.96
N ALA A 13 43.77 -3.74 31.00
CA ALA A 13 44.15 -2.53 31.73
C ALA A 13 43.50 -1.28 31.13
N LEU A 14 43.46 -1.16 29.79
CA LEU A 14 42.75 -0.06 29.12
C LEU A 14 41.24 -0.10 29.40
N GLN A 15 40.64 -1.28 29.41
CA GLN A 15 39.22 -1.45 29.70
C GLN A 15 38.89 -1.05 31.15
N SER A 16 39.69 -1.50 32.12
CA SER A 16 39.54 -1.10 33.53
C SER A 16 39.72 0.40 33.71
N CYS A 17 40.71 1.00 33.04
CA CYS A 17 40.95 2.44 33.04
C CYS A 17 39.71 3.22 32.56
N VAL A 18 39.16 2.87 31.39
CA VAL A 18 38.00 3.58 30.82
C VAL A 18 36.76 3.43 31.68
N LEU A 19 36.52 2.24 32.24
CA LEU A 19 35.38 2.00 33.14
C LEU A 19 35.47 2.82 34.43
N LEU A 20 36.65 2.83 35.08
CA LEU A 20 36.89 3.60 36.31
C LEU A 20 36.79 5.11 36.06
N ALA A 21 37.32 5.59 34.94
CA ALA A 21 37.21 7.00 34.57
C ALA A 21 35.76 7.39 34.27
N ALA A 22 35.01 6.56 33.54
CA ALA A 22 33.60 6.78 33.25
C ALA A 22 32.74 6.84 34.51
N GLU A 23 32.98 5.94 35.47
CA GLU A 23 32.30 5.92 36.77
C GLU A 23 32.59 7.19 37.58
N ARG A 24 33.86 7.58 37.71
CA ARG A 24 34.26 8.80 38.43
C ARG A 24 33.75 10.09 37.79
N LEU A 25 33.66 10.11 36.46
CA LEU A 25 33.11 11.24 35.71
C LEU A 25 31.58 11.25 35.67
N ASN A 26 30.92 10.16 36.08
CA ASN A 26 29.49 9.95 35.88
C ASN A 26 29.08 10.19 34.40
N CYS A 27 29.77 9.51 33.48
CA CYS A 27 29.46 9.55 32.05
C CYS A 27 29.38 8.13 31.48
N HIS A 28 28.63 7.99 30.38
CA HIS A 28 28.49 6.71 29.68
C HIS A 28 29.39 6.72 28.44
N VAL A 29 30.39 5.83 28.43
CA VAL A 29 31.28 5.62 27.28
C VAL A 29 30.65 4.57 26.37
N ILE A 30 30.33 4.97 25.13
CA ILE A 30 29.75 4.10 24.11
C ILE A 30 30.79 3.09 23.63
N ASP A 31 31.97 3.57 23.26
CA ASP A 31 33.07 2.72 22.81
C ASP A 31 34.42 3.44 22.94
N PHE A 32 35.52 2.67 22.90
CA PHE A 32 36.88 3.20 22.98
C PHE A 32 37.91 2.30 22.29
N SER A 33 38.98 2.92 21.78
CA SER A 33 40.19 2.24 21.33
C SER A 33 41.39 3.14 21.58
N ALA A 34 42.58 2.54 21.66
CA ALA A 34 43.83 3.26 21.84
C ALA A 34 44.79 2.99 20.67
N ALA A 35 45.70 3.93 20.45
CA ALA A 35 46.79 3.83 19.47
C ALA A 35 48.09 4.36 20.06
N GLU A 36 49.20 3.95 19.46
CA GLU A 36 50.54 4.41 19.84
C GLU A 36 50.82 5.77 19.18
N CYS A 37 51.57 6.65 19.87
CA CYS A 37 51.83 8.00 19.36
C CYS A 37 52.44 8.01 17.96
N PHE A 38 53.31 7.06 17.61
CA PHE A 38 53.92 6.98 16.28
C PHE A 38 52.93 6.65 15.16
N LEU A 39 51.79 6.06 15.47
CA LEU A 39 50.71 5.84 14.50
C LEU A 39 49.74 7.03 14.46
N TYR A 40 49.52 7.68 15.60
CA TYR A 40 48.60 8.81 15.72
C TYR A 40 49.18 10.12 15.17
N GLU A 41 50.43 10.45 15.50
CA GLU A 41 51.08 11.72 15.16
C GLU A 41 51.10 12.05 13.65
N PRO A 42 51.45 11.09 12.75
CA PRO A 42 51.39 11.32 11.31
C PRO A 42 49.97 11.62 10.80
N VAL A 43 48.95 11.02 11.42
CA VAL A 43 47.54 11.18 11.01
C VAL A 43 46.97 12.50 11.53
N ALA A 44 47.33 12.90 12.75
CA ALA A 44 46.87 14.14 13.37
C ALA A 44 47.67 15.39 12.92
N GLY A 45 48.81 15.20 12.25
CA GLY A 45 49.69 16.30 11.86
C GLY A 45 50.39 16.97 13.05
N THR A 46 50.61 16.24 14.14
CA THR A 46 51.23 16.74 15.38
C THR A 46 52.58 16.05 15.63
N CYS A 47 53.54 16.73 16.25
CA CYS A 47 54.82 16.13 16.66
C CYS A 47 55.19 16.62 18.06
N ARG A 48 55.02 15.76 19.09
CA ARG A 48 55.41 16.09 20.47
C ARG A 48 56.83 15.66 20.82
N GLY A 49 57.42 14.72 20.06
CA GLY A 49 58.76 14.21 20.32
C GLY A 49 58.89 13.35 21.60
N THR A 50 57.80 13.16 22.34
CA THR A 50 57.69 12.29 23.51
C THR A 50 56.84 11.06 23.18
N LYS A 51 57.03 9.96 23.94
CA LYS A 51 56.32 8.70 23.72
C LYS A 51 55.05 8.66 24.58
N TYR A 52 53.87 8.47 24.00
CA TYR A 52 52.59 8.42 24.75
C TYR A 52 51.55 7.51 24.06
N TYR A 53 50.43 7.26 24.75
CA TYR A 53 49.25 6.60 24.19
C TYR A 53 48.18 7.61 23.81
N ALA A 54 47.55 7.43 22.66
CA ALA A 54 46.37 8.18 22.24
C ALA A 54 45.12 7.32 22.47
N LEU A 55 44.24 7.73 23.38
CA LEU A 55 42.99 7.06 23.71
C LEU A 55 41.82 7.80 23.06
N PHE A 56 41.05 7.10 22.24
CA PHE A 56 39.85 7.60 21.58
C PHE A 56 38.63 7.13 22.35
N VAL A 57 37.77 8.07 22.77
CA VAL A 57 36.59 7.79 23.59
C VAL A 57 35.35 8.40 22.92
N GLU A 58 34.32 7.59 22.72
CA GLU A 58 32.99 8.05 22.29
C GLU A 58 32.05 8.07 23.49
N LEU A 59 31.44 9.22 23.76
CA LEU A 59 30.53 9.41 24.89
C LEU A 59 29.08 9.49 24.42
N ASP A 60 28.18 9.02 25.27
CA ASP A 60 26.74 9.21 25.11
C ASP A 60 26.32 10.60 25.62
N GLY A 61 25.58 11.34 24.81
CA GLY A 61 25.13 12.72 25.08
C GLY A 61 26.09 13.84 24.65
N ASP A 62 25.71 15.09 24.94
CA ASP A 62 26.40 16.32 24.45
C ASP A 62 27.58 16.79 25.35
N ARG A 63 27.99 16.01 26.35
CA ARG A 63 29.06 16.39 27.28
C ARG A 63 30.41 16.44 26.55
N ARG A 64 31.18 17.50 26.79
CA ARG A 64 32.58 17.63 26.32
C ARG A 64 33.55 17.40 27.47
N LEU A 65 34.57 16.58 27.26
CA LEU A 65 35.63 16.34 28.25
C LEU A 65 36.53 17.58 28.38
N ALA A 66 36.58 18.15 29.59
CA ALA A 66 37.55 19.17 29.95
C ALA A 66 38.96 18.59 30.08
N GLU A 67 40.01 19.41 30.14
CA GLU A 67 41.38 18.91 30.30
C GLU A 67 41.57 18.13 31.62
N ASP A 68 40.92 18.56 32.70
CA ASP A 68 40.93 17.85 33.99
C ASP A 68 40.25 16.47 33.88
N ASP A 69 39.17 16.36 33.10
CA ASP A 69 38.49 15.08 32.83
C ASP A 69 39.41 14.12 32.06
N LYS A 70 40.20 14.64 31.12
CA LYS A 70 41.15 13.85 30.32
C LYS A 70 42.32 13.35 31.16
N GLN A 71 42.81 14.15 32.11
CA GLN A 71 43.85 13.74 33.04
C GLN A 71 43.41 12.58 33.94
N LEU A 72 42.11 12.52 34.27
CA LEU A 72 41.57 11.44 35.08
C LEU A 72 41.73 10.06 34.43
N PHE A 73 41.63 9.97 33.10
CA PHE A 73 41.89 8.70 32.38
C PHE A 73 43.37 8.28 32.46
N ASP A 74 44.32 9.22 32.42
CA ASP A 74 45.74 8.92 32.66
C ASP A 74 45.95 8.41 34.09
N GLN A 75 45.34 9.08 35.07
CA GLN A 75 45.39 8.67 36.47
C GLN A 75 44.82 7.26 36.68
N THR A 76 43.65 6.95 36.12
CA THR A 76 43.04 5.62 36.25
C THR A 76 43.85 4.55 35.54
N LEU A 77 44.56 4.88 34.45
CA LEU A 77 45.46 3.94 33.80
C LEU A 77 46.65 3.60 34.70
N ARG A 78 47.24 4.61 35.36
CA ARG A 78 48.31 4.43 36.35
C ARG A 78 47.87 3.57 37.54
N GLU A 79 46.65 3.78 38.03
CA GLU A 79 46.07 2.96 39.11
C GLU A 79 45.82 1.50 38.66
N SER A 80 45.46 1.30 37.39
CA SER A 80 45.13 -0.03 36.85
C SER A 80 46.32 -0.83 36.31
N SER A 81 47.47 -0.19 36.10
CA SER A 81 48.68 -0.80 35.53
C SER A 81 49.93 -0.26 36.23
N GLU A 82 50.43 -1.03 37.19
CA GLU A 82 51.67 -0.73 37.92
C GLU A 82 52.86 -0.54 36.96
N HIS A 83 52.89 -1.28 35.85
CA HIS A 83 53.93 -1.18 34.85
C HIS A 83 53.86 0.15 34.06
N TYR A 84 52.65 0.61 33.72
CA TYR A 84 52.45 1.91 33.09
C TYR A 84 52.83 3.05 34.05
N ASP A 85 52.48 2.93 35.34
CA ASP A 85 52.83 3.92 36.37
C ASP A 85 54.35 4.02 36.57
N GLN A 86 55.07 2.89 36.66
CA GLN A 86 56.54 2.88 36.75
C GLN A 86 57.20 3.58 35.54
N MET A 87 56.68 3.35 34.32
CA MET A 87 57.20 3.96 33.10
C MET A 87 56.84 5.47 32.97
N ARG A 88 55.68 5.88 33.49
CA ARG A 88 55.25 7.29 33.61
C ARG A 88 56.10 8.05 34.65
N VAL A 89 56.31 7.48 35.83
CA VAL A 89 57.13 8.09 36.90
C VAL A 89 58.61 8.14 36.51
N GLY A 90 59.11 7.11 35.83
CA GLY A 90 60.46 7.05 35.29
C GLY A 90 60.71 7.95 34.06
N GLY A 91 59.72 8.72 33.60
CA GLY A 91 59.84 9.66 32.48
C GLY A 91 60.05 9.01 31.11
N ARG A 92 59.79 7.71 30.97
CA ARG A 92 59.96 6.97 29.71
C ARG A 92 58.75 7.05 28.79
N ILE A 93 57.56 7.25 29.36
CA ILE A 93 56.30 7.49 28.67
C ILE A 93 55.66 8.75 29.26
N ASP A 94 55.12 9.61 28.40
CA ASP A 94 54.44 10.86 28.73
C ASP A 94 52.93 10.64 28.94
N THR A 95 52.24 11.66 29.43
CA THR A 95 50.81 11.64 29.77
C THR A 95 49.97 11.16 28.60
N MET A 96 49.08 10.20 28.85
CA MET A 96 48.13 9.69 27.84
C MET A 96 47.28 10.83 27.28
N GLN A 97 47.16 10.89 25.96
CA GLN A 97 46.33 11.85 25.27
C GLN A 97 44.93 11.28 25.05
N VAL A 98 43.91 11.88 25.65
CA VAL A 98 42.51 11.47 25.48
C VAL A 98 41.82 12.35 24.47
N LEU A 99 41.23 11.72 23.46
CA LEU A 99 40.54 12.35 22.34
C LEU A 99 39.08 11.93 22.37
N GLN A 100 38.19 12.89 22.57
CA GLN A 100 36.76 12.66 22.41
C GLN A 100 36.41 12.66 20.93
N VAL A 101 35.91 11.52 20.42
CA VAL A 101 35.44 11.40 19.03
C VAL A 101 33.95 11.73 18.91
N LYS A 102 33.48 12.01 17.69
CA LYS A 102 32.06 12.30 17.43
C LYS A 102 31.19 11.05 17.66
N LEU A 103 29.95 11.27 18.07
CA LEU A 103 28.94 10.21 18.15
C LEU A 103 28.78 9.51 16.78
N GLY A 104 28.85 8.19 16.78
CA GLY A 104 28.80 7.32 15.60
C GLY A 104 30.17 7.05 14.94
N ALA A 105 31.28 7.55 15.49
CA ALA A 105 32.61 7.34 14.93
C ALA A 105 33.05 5.86 15.02
N PHE A 106 32.81 5.18 16.16
CA PHE A 106 33.15 3.76 16.29
C PHE A 106 32.24 2.86 15.46
N ALA A 107 30.98 3.24 15.25
CA ALA A 107 30.07 2.54 14.33
C ALA A 107 30.58 2.62 12.87
N ALA A 108 31.06 3.79 12.44
CA ALA A 108 31.66 3.96 11.12
C ALA A 108 32.96 3.15 10.97
N LEU A 109 33.83 3.17 11.99
CA LEU A 109 35.05 2.37 12.00
C LEU A 109 34.74 0.87 11.90
N ARG A 110 33.76 0.38 12.67
CA ARG A 110 33.32 -1.02 12.63
C ARG A 110 32.93 -1.45 11.22
N LEU A 111 32.12 -0.64 10.53
CA LEU A 111 31.68 -0.91 9.15
C LEU A 111 32.83 -0.87 8.14
N GLN A 112 33.83 -0.01 8.34
CA GLN A 112 35.01 0.03 7.48
C GLN A 112 35.89 -1.22 7.66
N MET A 113 36.10 -1.65 8.91
CA MET A 113 36.89 -2.83 9.22
C MET A 113 36.21 -4.12 8.76
N MET A 114 34.88 -4.21 8.87
CA MET A 114 34.10 -5.33 8.38
C MET A 114 34.17 -5.46 6.85
N ARG A 115 34.17 -4.34 6.10
CA ARG A 115 34.30 -4.37 4.64
C ARG A 115 35.67 -4.85 4.14
N ARG A 116 36.71 -4.81 4.97
CA ARG A 116 38.05 -5.32 4.62
C ARG A 116 38.22 -6.80 4.96
N ASN A 117 37.40 -7.35 5.86
CA ASN A 117 37.44 -8.75 6.25
C ASN A 117 36.22 -9.48 5.69
N ASP A 118 36.32 -9.96 4.44
CA ASP A 118 35.31 -10.79 3.82
C ASP A 118 35.02 -12.03 4.69
N GLY A 119 33.79 -12.12 5.22
CA GLY A 119 33.28 -13.34 5.86
C GLY A 119 33.04 -13.32 7.38
N ILE A 120 33.29 -12.21 8.09
CA ILE A 120 32.96 -12.10 9.53
C ILE A 120 31.60 -11.41 9.71
N SER A 121 30.65 -12.08 10.38
CA SER A 121 29.33 -11.49 10.69
C SER A 121 29.43 -10.34 11.71
N GLU A 122 28.49 -9.40 11.66
CA GLU A 122 28.43 -8.23 12.55
C GLU A 122 28.44 -8.61 14.03
N PHE A 123 27.77 -9.71 14.38
CA PHE A 123 27.68 -10.22 15.75
C PHE A 123 28.97 -10.87 16.27
N GLN A 124 29.86 -11.30 15.37
CA GLN A 124 31.16 -11.88 15.74
C GLN A 124 32.29 -10.85 15.73
N PHE A 125 32.06 -9.69 15.13
CA PHE A 125 33.06 -8.64 15.04
C PHE A 125 33.22 -7.92 16.39
N LYS A 126 34.35 -8.16 17.07
CA LYS A 126 34.76 -7.41 18.26
C LYS A 126 35.62 -6.23 17.84
N MET A 127 35.27 -5.03 18.32
CA MET A 127 36.07 -3.83 18.09
C MET A 127 37.48 -4.01 18.71
N PRO A 128 38.55 -3.79 17.94
CA PRO A 128 39.90 -3.88 18.47
C PRO A 128 40.15 -2.71 19.43
N ARG A 129 40.53 -3.01 20.67
CA ARG A 129 40.92 -1.99 21.66
C ARG A 129 42.25 -1.31 21.33
N VAL A 130 43.03 -1.90 20.44
CA VAL A 130 44.30 -1.34 19.95
C VAL A 130 44.25 -1.20 18.43
N LEU A 131 44.34 0.03 17.94
CA LEU A 131 44.36 0.33 16.52
C LEU A 131 45.78 0.25 15.97
N ARG A 132 45.92 -0.36 14.79
CA ARG A 132 47.21 -0.60 14.12
C ARG A 132 47.26 -0.06 12.69
N SER A 133 46.23 0.68 12.26
CA SER A 133 46.09 1.18 10.89
C SER A 133 45.78 2.67 10.88
N GLU A 134 46.51 3.42 10.05
CA GLU A 134 46.26 4.86 9.83
C GLU A 134 44.85 5.12 9.30
N ASP A 135 44.33 4.25 8.44
CA ASP A 135 42.96 4.37 7.91
C ASP A 135 41.90 4.27 9.01
N SER A 136 42.16 3.45 10.03
CA SER A 136 41.25 3.32 11.18
C SER A 136 41.23 4.57 12.05
N LEU A 137 42.40 5.20 12.21
CA LEU A 137 42.53 6.48 12.92
C LEU A 137 41.87 7.63 12.15
N ARG A 138 42.06 7.70 10.83
CA ARG A 138 41.37 8.67 9.97
C ARG A 138 39.86 8.53 10.09
N CYS A 139 39.33 7.31 10.07
CA CYS A 139 37.90 7.05 10.24
C CYS A 139 37.34 7.64 11.55
N LEU A 140 38.05 7.43 12.66
CA LEU A 140 37.65 7.94 13.97
C LEU A 140 37.77 9.47 14.08
N LEU A 141 38.83 10.04 13.51
CA LEU A 141 39.12 11.48 13.57
C LEU A 141 38.23 12.30 12.62
N ASP A 142 37.96 11.79 11.42
CA ASP A 142 37.14 12.46 10.41
C ASP A 142 35.65 12.43 10.78
N GLY A 143 35.24 11.50 11.64
CA GLY A 143 33.84 11.35 12.08
C GLY A 143 32.91 11.12 10.89
N CYS A 144 33.20 10.11 10.08
CA CYS A 144 32.49 9.87 8.82
C CYS A 144 31.03 9.40 9.00
N LEU A 145 30.13 10.35 8.76
CA LEU A 145 28.89 10.28 7.96
C LEU A 145 27.72 9.35 8.34
N LEU A 146 27.87 8.35 9.23
CA LEU A 146 26.75 7.45 9.54
C LEU A 146 25.73 8.04 10.54
N ALA A 147 26.19 8.83 11.52
CA ALA A 147 25.29 9.61 12.37
C ALA A 147 24.65 10.81 11.65
N SER A 148 25.21 11.27 10.52
CA SER A 148 24.60 12.33 9.69
C SER A 148 23.48 11.85 8.77
N TYR A 149 23.35 10.54 8.54
CA TYR A 149 22.23 10.03 7.72
C TYR A 149 20.88 10.09 8.47
N MET A 150 20.86 9.93 9.79
CA MET A 150 19.63 10.11 10.58
C MET A 150 19.29 11.59 10.85
N ARG A 151 20.30 12.48 10.78
CA ARG A 151 20.20 13.91 11.11
C ARG A 151 19.90 14.82 9.91
N THR A 152 20.07 14.35 8.68
CA THR A 152 20.10 15.22 7.49
C THR A 152 18.78 15.94 7.21
N TYR A 153 17.61 15.31 7.39
CA TYR A 153 16.33 15.99 7.11
C TYR A 153 15.97 17.01 8.17
N GLU A 154 16.07 16.67 9.45
CA GLU A 154 15.79 17.61 10.53
C GLU A 154 16.81 18.75 10.56
N GLU A 155 18.10 18.48 10.32
CA GLU A 155 19.13 19.50 10.19
C GLU A 155 18.92 20.38 8.96
N LEU A 156 18.55 19.82 7.79
CA LEU A 156 18.19 20.62 6.61
C LEU A 156 16.95 21.48 6.85
N LEU A 157 15.92 20.94 7.50
CA LEU A 157 14.73 21.71 7.87
C LEU A 157 15.08 22.80 8.90
N ASN A 158 15.98 22.53 9.85
CA ASN A 158 16.52 23.50 10.80
C ASN A 158 17.29 24.61 10.06
N LEU A 159 18.22 24.26 9.18
CA LEU A 159 19.01 25.18 8.37
C LEU A 159 18.11 26.03 7.46
N ALA A 160 17.13 25.43 6.80
CA ALA A 160 16.17 26.16 5.96
C ALA A 160 15.32 27.15 6.78
N THR A 161 14.89 26.76 7.99
CA THR A 161 14.13 27.63 8.89
C THR A 161 15.01 28.77 9.42
N ALA A 162 16.25 28.47 9.81
CA ALA A 162 17.21 29.46 10.29
C ALA A 162 17.63 30.43 9.18
N ALA A 163 17.87 29.95 7.95
CA ALA A 163 18.17 30.77 6.79
C ALA A 163 17.01 31.70 6.43
N ALA A 164 15.77 31.20 6.47
CA ALA A 164 14.57 32.02 6.30
C ALA A 164 14.42 33.09 7.40
N ALA A 165 14.70 32.75 8.66
CA ALA A 165 14.66 33.69 9.77
C ALA A 165 15.76 34.78 9.65
N LEU A 166 16.96 34.40 9.22
CA LEU A 166 18.07 35.34 8.95
C LEU A 166 17.76 36.26 7.77
N LEU A 167 17.20 35.74 6.68
CA LEU A 167 16.72 36.53 5.54
C LEU A 167 15.65 37.52 5.98
N LEU A 168 14.65 37.09 6.76
CA LEU A 168 13.60 37.97 7.26
C LEU A 168 14.12 39.06 8.20
N SER A 169 15.08 38.72 9.07
CA SER A 169 15.73 39.69 9.96
C SER A 169 16.57 40.70 9.18
N GLY A 170 17.31 40.25 8.17
CA GLY A 170 18.07 41.13 7.26
C GLY A 170 17.19 42.03 6.41
N LEU A 171 16.06 41.52 5.93
CA LEU A 171 15.04 42.28 5.19
C LEU A 171 14.38 43.35 6.07
N ALA A 172 14.02 43.00 7.31
CA ALA A 172 13.46 43.95 8.27
C ALA A 172 14.47 45.05 8.64
N PHE A 173 15.75 44.68 8.82
CA PHE A 173 16.83 45.64 9.06
C PHE A 173 17.07 46.57 7.86
N ALA A 174 17.04 46.04 6.63
CA ALA A 174 17.16 46.84 5.41
C ALA A 174 15.96 47.79 5.22
N MET A 175 14.74 47.39 5.57
CA MET A 175 13.55 48.27 5.53
C MET A 175 13.64 49.45 6.50
N LEU A 176 14.31 49.28 7.65
CA LEU A 176 14.57 50.37 8.60
C LEU A 176 15.63 51.37 8.09
N GLN A 177 16.42 50.99 7.08
CA GLN A 177 17.59 51.74 6.60
C GLN A 177 17.38 52.39 5.22
N LEU A 178 16.34 52.04 4.45
CA LEU A 178 16.20 52.44 3.04
C LEU A 178 15.01 53.35 2.75
N SER A 179 15.30 54.52 2.17
CA SER A 179 14.38 55.39 1.43
C SER A 179 14.23 54.93 -0.04
N GLY A 180 13.77 53.70 -0.26
CA GLY A 180 13.72 53.05 -1.58
C GLY A 180 12.44 53.32 -2.40
N GLY A 181 12.54 53.32 -3.74
CA GLY A 181 11.38 53.42 -4.63
C GLY A 181 10.51 52.15 -4.71
N PRO A 182 9.31 52.19 -5.30
CA PRO A 182 8.29 51.12 -5.24
C PRO A 182 8.75 49.75 -5.77
N LEU A 183 9.67 49.69 -6.73
CA LEU A 183 10.25 48.43 -7.25
C LEU A 183 11.10 47.69 -6.21
N THR A 184 11.84 48.42 -5.37
CA THR A 184 12.64 47.81 -4.30
C THR A 184 11.77 47.21 -3.22
N PHE A 185 10.69 47.91 -2.84
CA PHE A 185 9.67 47.39 -1.94
C PHE A 185 8.99 46.12 -2.49
N ALA A 186 8.69 46.08 -3.79
CA ALA A 186 8.12 44.89 -4.42
C ALA A 186 9.07 43.69 -4.38
N ALA A 187 10.35 43.87 -4.73
CA ALA A 187 11.35 42.80 -4.68
C ALA A 187 11.56 42.27 -3.25
N PHE A 188 11.57 43.15 -2.25
CA PHE A 188 11.65 42.76 -0.84
C PHE A 188 10.40 42.01 -0.37
N GLY A 189 9.20 42.44 -0.79
CA GLY A 189 7.96 41.74 -0.49
C GLY A 189 7.96 40.30 -1.02
N VAL A 190 8.50 40.08 -2.22
CA VAL A 190 8.66 38.74 -2.80
C VAL A 190 9.64 37.88 -1.99
N LEU A 191 10.82 38.42 -1.65
CA LEU A 191 11.84 37.69 -0.87
C LEU A 191 11.36 37.35 0.55
N ALA A 192 10.67 38.27 1.22
CA ALA A 192 10.07 38.03 2.54
C ALA A 192 9.01 36.93 2.46
N THR A 193 8.13 37.00 1.44
CA THR A 193 7.07 35.99 1.25
C THR A 193 7.66 34.61 0.98
N LEU A 194 8.68 34.50 0.13
CA LEU A 194 9.38 33.24 -0.13
C LEU A 194 10.04 32.68 1.13
N SER A 195 10.67 33.53 1.94
CA SER A 195 11.34 33.13 3.19
C SER A 195 10.33 32.64 4.24
N VAL A 196 9.24 33.38 4.49
CA VAL A 196 8.16 32.94 5.39
C VAL A 196 7.57 31.62 4.89
N THR A 197 7.31 31.50 3.58
CA THR A 197 6.75 30.27 3.00
C THR A 197 7.70 29.09 3.23
N ALA A 198 9.00 29.27 3.00
CA ALA A 198 9.99 28.23 3.24
C ALA A 198 10.06 27.82 4.72
N ALA A 199 10.01 28.77 5.65
CA ALA A 199 9.99 28.49 7.09
C ALA A 199 8.72 27.72 7.52
N VAL A 200 7.54 28.17 7.08
CA VAL A 200 6.26 27.53 7.39
C VAL A 200 6.19 26.11 6.81
N VAL A 201 6.61 25.93 5.55
CA VAL A 201 6.67 24.61 4.91
C VAL A 201 7.64 23.70 5.65
N SER A 202 8.82 24.23 6.03
CA SER A 202 9.82 23.47 6.77
C SER A 202 9.32 23.01 8.14
N GLN A 203 8.71 23.91 8.91
CA GLN A 203 8.10 23.58 10.20
C GLN A 203 6.94 22.59 10.04
N TYR A 204 6.10 22.76 9.02
CA TYR A 204 5.03 21.81 8.72
C TYR A 204 5.58 20.41 8.44
N LEU A 205 6.59 20.27 7.56
CA LEU A 205 7.18 18.97 7.23
C LEU A 205 7.84 18.31 8.45
N ARG A 206 8.43 19.10 9.36
CA ARG A 206 8.97 18.60 10.63
C ARG A 206 7.90 17.95 11.50
N LEU A 207 6.74 18.60 11.65
CA LEU A 207 5.61 18.03 12.41
C LEU A 207 5.13 16.69 11.84
N GLN A 208 5.41 16.41 10.57
CA GLN A 208 5.03 15.14 9.94
C GLN A 208 6.00 13.98 10.20
N GLN A 209 7.09 14.19 10.94
CA GLN A 209 8.06 13.17 11.38
C GLN A 209 8.48 12.19 10.25
N PRO A 210 9.24 12.66 9.25
CA PRO A 210 9.67 11.82 8.13
C PRO A 210 10.41 10.55 8.59
N CYS A 211 10.24 9.45 7.86
CA CYS A 211 10.96 8.21 8.15
C CYS A 211 12.44 8.30 7.73
N ASN A 212 13.33 7.81 8.58
CA ASN A 212 14.78 7.83 8.36
C ASN A 212 15.24 6.88 7.23
N THR A 213 14.36 6.00 6.75
CA THR A 213 14.67 5.10 5.64
C THR A 213 14.33 5.69 4.27
N LEU A 214 13.65 6.85 4.19
CA LEU A 214 13.32 7.48 2.90
C LEU A 214 14.58 8.10 2.28
N GLY A 215 14.85 7.82 1.00
CA GLY A 215 15.84 8.59 0.25
C GLY A 215 15.35 10.03 -0.07
N TRP A 216 16.25 10.93 -0.48
CA TRP A 216 15.93 12.34 -0.78
C TRP A 216 14.79 12.51 -1.80
N ARG A 217 14.77 11.68 -2.85
CA ARG A 217 13.69 11.65 -3.85
C ARG A 217 12.35 11.24 -3.23
N GLY A 218 12.34 10.22 -2.38
CA GLY A 218 11.15 9.75 -1.68
C GLY A 218 10.62 10.78 -0.69
N PHE A 219 11.49 11.41 0.08
CA PHE A 219 11.15 12.51 0.98
C PHE A 219 10.51 13.69 0.24
N LEU A 220 11.15 14.19 -0.82
CA LEU A 220 10.64 15.32 -1.62
C LEU A 220 9.28 14.96 -2.22
N MET A 221 9.14 13.77 -2.78
CA MET A 221 7.89 13.35 -3.40
C MET A 221 6.76 13.19 -2.38
N LEU A 222 6.97 12.50 -1.25
CA LEU A 222 5.93 12.39 -0.22
C LEU A 222 5.56 13.76 0.35
N SER A 223 6.53 14.65 0.51
CA SER A 223 6.31 16.03 0.95
C SER A 223 5.44 16.80 -0.05
N LEU A 224 5.74 16.71 -1.35
CA LEU A 224 4.95 17.33 -2.43
C LEU A 224 3.55 16.74 -2.54
N LEU A 225 3.43 15.41 -2.54
CA LEU A 225 2.15 14.70 -2.57
C LEU A 225 1.28 15.07 -1.37
N LYS A 226 1.89 15.24 -0.20
CA LYS A 226 1.17 15.68 1.00
C LYS A 226 0.77 17.15 0.94
N LEU A 227 1.67 18.06 0.57
CA LEU A 227 1.38 19.50 0.51
C LEU A 227 0.37 19.83 -0.60
N LEU A 228 0.67 19.44 -1.83
CA LEU A 228 -0.15 19.74 -3.00
C LEU A 228 -1.40 18.85 -3.05
N GLY A 229 -1.25 17.55 -2.76
CA GLY A 229 -2.37 16.62 -2.82
C GLY A 229 -3.45 16.95 -1.81
N VAL A 230 -3.10 17.22 -0.55
CA VAL A 230 -4.08 17.64 0.46
C VAL A 230 -4.77 18.94 0.06
N THR A 231 -4.01 19.95 -0.35
CA THR A 231 -4.57 21.27 -0.71
C THR A 231 -5.55 21.15 -1.87
N TRP A 232 -5.14 20.46 -2.94
CA TRP A 232 -5.97 20.32 -4.13
C TRP A 232 -7.16 19.40 -3.90
N ALA A 233 -7.03 18.40 -3.04
CA ALA A 233 -8.12 17.51 -2.68
C ALA A 233 -9.14 18.18 -1.76
N ARG A 234 -8.70 19.04 -0.82
CA ARG A 234 -9.61 19.93 -0.05
C ARG A 234 -10.43 20.81 -0.98
N TYR A 235 -9.79 21.43 -1.98
CA TYR A 235 -10.50 22.21 -3.01
C TYR A 235 -11.49 21.35 -3.80
N SER A 236 -11.05 20.16 -4.27
CA SER A 236 -11.88 19.26 -5.08
C SER A 236 -13.12 18.78 -4.32
N VAL A 237 -12.97 18.43 -3.03
CA VAL A 237 -14.10 18.04 -2.18
C VAL A 237 -14.99 19.24 -1.82
N TRP A 238 -14.42 20.41 -1.56
CA TRP A 238 -15.20 21.64 -1.38
C TRP A 238 -16.06 21.94 -2.61
N ASP A 239 -15.47 21.85 -3.80
CA ASP A 239 -16.15 22.10 -5.06
C ASP A 239 -17.21 21.04 -5.38
N LEU A 240 -16.99 19.77 -5.02
CA LEU A 240 -18.02 18.72 -5.09
C LEU A 240 -19.16 18.98 -4.11
N LYS A 241 -18.87 19.25 -2.83
CA LYS A 241 -19.87 19.57 -1.82
C LYS A 241 -20.66 20.83 -2.16
N ARG A 242 -20.03 21.81 -2.81
CA ARG A 242 -20.72 22.98 -3.37
C ARG A 242 -21.69 22.58 -4.46
N ALA A 243 -21.28 21.71 -5.39
CA ALA A 243 -22.17 21.20 -6.44
C ALA A 243 -23.34 20.40 -5.85
N TYR A 244 -23.13 19.59 -4.81
CA TYR A 244 -24.18 18.81 -4.15
C TYR A 244 -25.30 19.66 -3.51
N LYS A 245 -25.14 20.98 -3.38
CA LYS A 245 -26.19 21.86 -2.85
C LYS A 245 -27.37 22.08 -3.80
N SER A 246 -27.21 21.85 -5.11
CA SER A 246 -28.30 21.96 -6.07
C SER A 246 -28.15 21.00 -7.24
N GLY A 247 -29.27 20.46 -7.73
CA GLY A 247 -29.27 19.59 -8.92
C GLY A 247 -28.70 20.29 -10.17
N SER A 248 -28.95 21.59 -10.34
CA SER A 248 -28.41 22.40 -11.44
C SER A 248 -26.88 22.48 -11.41
N ALA A 249 -26.27 22.64 -10.23
CA ALA A 249 -24.82 22.68 -10.09
C ALA A 249 -24.19 21.30 -10.32
N MET A 250 -24.84 20.22 -9.86
CA MET A 250 -24.42 18.85 -10.17
C MET A 250 -24.45 18.57 -11.68
N ARG A 251 -25.54 18.96 -12.35
CA ARG A 251 -25.68 18.84 -13.81
C ARG A 251 -24.62 19.63 -14.55
N ALA A 252 -24.37 20.89 -14.17
CA ALA A 252 -23.34 21.73 -14.79
C ALA A 252 -21.96 21.09 -14.68
N LYS A 253 -21.63 20.47 -13.52
CA LYS A 253 -20.35 19.81 -13.31
C LYS A 253 -20.19 18.52 -14.13
N GLN A 254 -21.24 17.72 -14.24
CA GLN A 254 -21.24 16.57 -15.16
C GLN A 254 -21.12 17.01 -16.63
N GLN A 255 -21.83 18.07 -17.03
CA GLN A 255 -21.73 18.61 -18.39
C GLN A 255 -20.31 19.09 -18.69
N GLN A 256 -19.64 19.76 -17.75
CA GLN A 256 -18.25 20.15 -17.91
C GLN A 256 -17.35 18.92 -18.14
N THR A 257 -17.50 17.87 -17.33
CA THR A 257 -16.74 16.62 -17.47
C THR A 257 -17.02 15.94 -18.82
N LEU A 258 -18.28 15.86 -19.23
CA LEU A 258 -18.68 15.30 -20.52
C LEU A 258 -18.06 16.07 -21.69
N MET A 259 -18.16 17.40 -21.67
CA MET A 259 -17.62 18.23 -22.76
C MET A 259 -16.10 18.13 -22.87
N GLN A 260 -15.39 17.90 -21.77
CA GLN A 260 -13.95 17.61 -21.82
C GLN A 260 -13.65 16.29 -22.54
N LEU A 261 -14.43 15.24 -22.30
CA LEU A 261 -14.28 13.94 -22.98
C LEU A 261 -14.66 14.04 -24.46
N VAL A 262 -15.78 14.70 -24.76
CA VAL A 262 -16.25 14.94 -26.14
C VAL A 262 -15.21 15.72 -26.95
N GLU A 263 -14.65 16.79 -26.39
CA GLU A 263 -13.63 17.59 -27.09
C GLU A 263 -12.34 16.79 -27.33
N GLN A 264 -11.90 15.98 -26.37
CA GLN A 264 -10.73 15.11 -26.52
C GLN A 264 -10.92 14.03 -27.60
N SER A 265 -12.17 13.63 -27.85
CA SER A 265 -12.52 12.58 -28.81
C SER A 265 -13.13 13.12 -30.10
N ARG A 266 -13.19 14.44 -30.27
CA ARG A 266 -13.96 15.09 -31.34
C ARG A 266 -13.60 14.63 -32.75
N GLU A 267 -12.32 14.42 -33.01
CA GLU A 267 -11.78 14.06 -34.33
C GLU A 267 -11.52 12.55 -34.50
N THR A 268 -11.83 11.76 -33.48
CA THR A 268 -11.63 10.30 -33.48
C THR A 268 -12.65 9.59 -34.35
N ILE A 269 -12.41 8.32 -34.71
CA ILE A 269 -13.37 7.49 -35.45
C ILE A 269 -14.72 7.47 -34.72
N PHE A 270 -14.71 7.23 -33.40
CA PHE A 270 -15.94 7.24 -32.61
C PHE A 270 -16.62 8.62 -32.62
N GLY A 271 -15.84 9.70 -32.47
CA GLY A 271 -16.36 11.06 -32.45
C GLY A 271 -16.96 11.52 -33.77
N GLN A 272 -16.37 11.11 -34.90
CA GLN A 272 -16.91 11.39 -36.24
C GLN A 272 -18.20 10.62 -36.49
N ASP A 273 -18.22 9.31 -36.20
CA ASP A 273 -19.40 8.45 -36.37
C ASP A 273 -20.63 8.94 -35.57
N HIS A 274 -20.40 9.62 -34.45
CA HIS A 274 -21.45 10.13 -33.56
C HIS A 274 -21.54 11.67 -33.57
N GLY A 275 -20.93 12.36 -34.53
CA GLY A 275 -21.11 13.80 -34.72
C GLY A 275 -20.68 14.70 -33.56
N PHE A 276 -19.57 14.37 -32.87
CA PHE A 276 -19.10 15.11 -31.68
C PHE A 276 -18.82 16.59 -31.94
N ALA A 277 -18.54 16.97 -33.19
CA ALA A 277 -18.36 18.37 -33.57
C ALA A 277 -19.61 19.26 -33.33
N GLU A 278 -20.80 18.65 -33.29
CA GLU A 278 -22.08 19.33 -33.09
C GLU A 278 -22.58 19.26 -31.64
N VAL A 279 -21.95 18.46 -30.79
CA VAL A 279 -22.38 18.30 -29.39
C VAL A 279 -22.12 19.61 -28.63
N ARG A 280 -23.16 20.16 -27.99
CA ARG A 280 -23.06 21.37 -27.13
C ARG A 280 -23.41 21.10 -25.67
N GLY A 281 -24.00 19.95 -25.37
CA GLY A 281 -24.43 19.59 -24.03
C GLY A 281 -24.80 18.11 -23.87
N ILE A 282 -25.35 17.78 -22.71
CA ILE A 282 -25.71 16.40 -22.34
C ILE A 282 -26.81 15.86 -23.27
N GLU A 283 -27.75 16.70 -23.68
CA GLU A 283 -28.92 16.32 -24.49
C GLU A 283 -28.48 15.96 -25.91
N ASP A 284 -27.64 16.80 -26.51
CA ASP A 284 -27.03 16.55 -27.81
C ASP A 284 -26.22 15.26 -27.83
N PHE A 285 -25.47 15.01 -26.76
CA PHE A 285 -24.68 13.80 -26.61
C PHE A 285 -25.57 12.56 -26.47
N ARG A 286 -26.61 12.61 -25.64
CA ARG A 286 -27.59 11.52 -25.46
C ARG A 286 -28.33 11.19 -26.74
N ALA A 287 -28.67 12.19 -27.56
CA ALA A 287 -29.34 12.00 -28.83
C ALA A 287 -28.46 11.32 -29.89
N ARG A 288 -27.14 11.56 -29.83
CA ARG A 288 -26.17 11.05 -30.83
C ARG A 288 -25.54 9.73 -30.42
N VAL A 289 -25.28 9.51 -29.14
CA VAL A 289 -24.62 8.32 -28.62
C VAL A 289 -25.66 7.47 -27.89
N PRO A 290 -26.03 6.27 -28.36
CA PRO A 290 -26.94 5.39 -27.63
C PRO A 290 -26.21 4.67 -26.47
N VAL A 291 -26.98 4.22 -25.48
CA VAL A 291 -26.48 3.33 -24.44
C VAL A 291 -26.21 1.95 -25.03
N ARG A 292 -25.06 1.36 -24.71
CA ARG A 292 -24.62 0.08 -25.29
C ARG A 292 -24.00 -0.84 -24.26
N ASN A 293 -24.09 -2.14 -24.51
CA ASN A 293 -23.23 -3.14 -23.89
C ASN A 293 -21.87 -3.20 -24.59
N TYR A 294 -20.89 -3.86 -23.97
CA TYR A 294 -19.54 -3.96 -24.51
C TYR A 294 -19.49 -4.58 -25.92
N ASN A 295 -20.29 -5.63 -26.16
CA ASN A 295 -20.31 -6.33 -27.46
C ASN A 295 -20.91 -5.47 -28.59
N GLU A 296 -21.75 -4.49 -28.26
CA GLU A 296 -22.34 -3.59 -29.26
C GLU A 296 -21.34 -2.50 -29.71
N LEU A 297 -20.19 -2.40 -29.03
CA LEU A 297 -19.07 -1.53 -29.39
C LEU A 297 -17.97 -2.27 -30.17
N ASP A 298 -18.23 -3.51 -30.64
CA ASP A 298 -17.22 -4.39 -31.24
C ASP A 298 -16.46 -3.72 -32.40
N LYS A 299 -17.14 -2.94 -33.25
CA LYS A 299 -16.49 -2.13 -34.32
C LYS A 299 -15.27 -1.36 -33.80
N TYR A 300 -15.43 -0.64 -32.69
CA TYR A 300 -14.37 0.19 -32.11
C TYR A 300 -13.41 -0.63 -31.26
N ASN A 301 -13.93 -1.59 -30.49
CA ASN A 301 -13.12 -2.44 -29.63
C ASN A 301 -12.11 -3.26 -30.43
N GLN A 302 -12.48 -3.78 -31.60
CA GLN A 302 -11.57 -4.54 -32.47
C GLN A 302 -10.48 -3.66 -33.08
N LEU A 303 -10.81 -2.44 -33.52
CA LEU A 303 -9.82 -1.48 -34.01
C LEU A 303 -8.82 -1.12 -32.90
N ALA A 304 -9.34 -0.80 -31.72
CA ALA A 304 -8.52 -0.44 -30.58
C ALA A 304 -7.67 -1.62 -30.08
N TYR A 305 -8.21 -2.85 -30.11
CA TYR A 305 -7.47 -4.07 -29.80
C TYR A 305 -6.30 -4.29 -30.77
N ARG A 306 -6.47 -4.01 -32.07
CA ARG A 306 -5.39 -4.06 -33.07
C ARG A 306 -4.34 -2.95 -32.92
N GLY A 307 -4.55 -1.98 -32.02
CA GLY A 307 -3.64 -0.86 -31.82
C GLY A 307 -3.80 0.26 -32.85
N GLU A 308 -4.97 0.33 -33.51
CA GLU A 308 -5.28 1.43 -34.43
C GLU A 308 -5.33 2.77 -33.67
N PRO A 309 -4.79 3.85 -34.25
CA PRO A 309 -4.82 5.17 -33.63
C PRO A 309 -6.23 5.80 -33.69
N ASP A 310 -6.46 6.77 -32.80
CA ASP A 310 -7.57 7.72 -32.90
C ASP A 310 -8.97 7.07 -32.93
N VAL A 311 -9.13 5.90 -32.28
CA VAL A 311 -10.40 5.16 -32.26
C VAL A 311 -11.41 5.81 -31.32
N TYR A 312 -11.12 5.78 -30.01
CA TYR A 312 -11.95 6.40 -28.97
C TYR A 312 -11.41 7.77 -28.56
N PHE A 313 -10.09 7.91 -28.51
CA PHE A 313 -9.37 9.11 -28.09
C PHE A 313 -8.13 9.27 -28.99
N LYS A 314 -7.62 10.50 -29.11
CA LYS A 314 -6.44 10.78 -29.95
C LYS A 314 -5.19 10.05 -29.46
N GLY A 315 -4.49 9.38 -30.38
CA GLY A 315 -3.28 8.59 -30.14
C GLY A 315 -3.46 7.09 -30.34
N ARG A 316 -2.36 6.35 -30.27
CA ARG A 316 -2.36 4.87 -30.25
C ARG A 316 -2.55 4.35 -28.81
N PRO A 317 -3.22 3.21 -28.61
CA PRO A 317 -3.31 2.58 -27.29
C PRO A 317 -1.92 2.24 -26.74
N ASP A 318 -1.57 2.80 -25.57
CA ASP A 318 -0.35 2.43 -24.83
C ASP A 318 -0.49 1.04 -24.21
N CYS A 319 -1.71 0.68 -23.83
CA CYS A 319 -2.06 -0.61 -23.26
C CYS A 319 -3.55 -0.88 -23.41
N LEU A 320 -3.88 -2.15 -23.29
CA LEU A 320 -5.20 -2.72 -23.25
C LEU A 320 -5.51 -3.16 -21.81
N PHE A 321 -6.44 -2.45 -21.15
CA PHE A 321 -6.95 -2.85 -19.85
C PHE A 321 -7.88 -4.04 -19.98
N LYS A 322 -7.46 -5.17 -19.44
CA LYS A 322 -8.29 -6.36 -19.34
C LYS A 322 -9.07 -6.35 -18.04
N THR A 323 -10.38 -6.56 -18.13
CA THR A 323 -11.26 -6.72 -16.96
C THR A 323 -11.14 -8.11 -16.37
N SER A 324 -11.43 -8.25 -15.07
CA SER A 324 -11.44 -9.53 -14.35
C SER A 324 -12.72 -10.36 -14.57
N GLY A 325 -13.43 -10.14 -15.69
CA GLY A 325 -14.78 -10.67 -15.92
C GLY A 325 -14.87 -12.19 -15.78
N THR A 326 -15.76 -12.67 -14.90
CA THR A 326 -15.94 -14.10 -14.60
C THR A 326 -16.81 -14.86 -15.60
N THR A 327 -17.16 -14.26 -16.75
CA THR A 327 -18.10 -14.80 -17.75
C THR A 327 -17.43 -15.36 -19.02
N GLY A 328 -16.14 -15.71 -18.97
CA GLY A 328 -15.45 -16.49 -20.02
C GLY A 328 -14.92 -15.72 -21.24
N LYS A 329 -15.38 -14.49 -21.52
CA LYS A 329 -14.73 -13.55 -22.47
C LYS A 329 -14.44 -12.22 -21.79
N ASN A 330 -13.20 -12.06 -21.35
CA ASN A 330 -12.74 -10.85 -20.65
C ASN A 330 -12.80 -9.62 -21.57
N LYS A 331 -13.46 -8.54 -21.12
CA LYS A 331 -13.53 -7.26 -21.85
C LYS A 331 -12.17 -6.57 -21.84
N THR A 332 -11.83 -5.93 -22.95
CA THR A 332 -10.55 -5.23 -23.15
C THR A 332 -10.80 -3.76 -23.53
N PHE A 333 -10.13 -2.83 -22.85
CA PHE A 333 -10.31 -1.40 -23.03
C PHE A 333 -9.01 -0.74 -23.44
N SER A 334 -9.02 0.03 -24.52
CA SER A 334 -7.83 0.77 -24.94
C SER A 334 -7.56 1.95 -24.02
N VAL A 335 -6.28 2.18 -23.74
CA VAL A 335 -5.85 3.22 -22.82
C VAL A 335 -4.78 4.05 -23.47
N ILE A 336 -5.00 5.36 -23.44
CA ILE A 336 -4.02 6.37 -23.84
C ILE A 336 -3.56 7.05 -22.55
N ARG A 337 -2.30 6.82 -22.18
CA ARG A 337 -1.75 7.10 -20.86
C ARG A 337 -1.95 8.55 -20.42
N PRO A 338 -1.65 9.59 -21.22
CA PRO A 338 -1.89 10.98 -20.81
C PRO A 338 -3.36 11.29 -20.47
N ILE A 339 -4.30 10.64 -21.17
CA ILE A 339 -5.74 10.86 -21.02
C ILE A 339 -6.25 10.12 -19.77
N ALA A 340 -5.80 8.88 -19.59
CA ALA A 340 -6.09 8.10 -18.40
C ALA A 340 -5.48 8.75 -17.14
N GLU A 341 -4.22 9.18 -17.18
CA GLU A 341 -3.56 9.87 -16.07
C GLU A 341 -4.30 11.14 -15.67
N ARG A 342 -4.73 11.96 -16.62
CA ARG A 342 -5.54 13.17 -16.33
C ARG A 342 -6.86 12.81 -15.65
N SER A 343 -7.53 11.76 -16.12
CA SER A 343 -8.82 11.32 -15.57
C SER A 343 -8.68 10.72 -14.17
N LEU A 344 -7.64 9.90 -13.97
CA LEU A 344 -7.36 9.18 -12.72
C LEU A 344 -6.62 10.05 -11.67
N MET A 345 -5.99 11.16 -12.06
CA MET A 345 -5.32 12.10 -11.12
C MET A 345 -6.27 12.58 -10.02
N SER A 346 -7.54 12.77 -10.37
CA SER A 346 -8.61 13.17 -9.45
C SER A 346 -8.81 12.16 -8.29
N ILE A 347 -8.58 10.86 -8.55
CA ILE A 347 -8.63 9.78 -7.55
C ILE A 347 -7.47 9.89 -6.58
N PHE A 348 -6.25 10.00 -7.12
CA PHE A 348 -5.05 10.07 -6.30
C PHE A 348 -5.15 11.22 -5.30
N MET A 349 -5.58 12.40 -5.77
CA MET A 349 -5.75 13.55 -4.89
C MET A 349 -6.83 13.32 -3.83
N LEU A 350 -8.01 12.81 -4.21
CA LEU A 350 -9.07 12.52 -3.27
C LEU A 350 -8.64 11.55 -2.16
N VAL A 351 -7.91 10.49 -2.53
CA VAL A 351 -7.34 9.54 -1.57
C VAL A 351 -6.56 10.32 -0.51
N TYR A 352 -5.65 11.23 -0.88
CA TYR A 352 -4.91 12.07 0.08
C TYR A 352 -5.79 12.90 1.02
N TYR A 353 -6.92 13.45 0.56
CA TYR A 353 -7.86 14.16 1.46
C TYR A 353 -8.52 13.21 2.45
N THR A 354 -9.03 12.08 1.97
CA THR A 354 -9.69 11.10 2.84
C THR A 354 -8.73 10.53 3.89
N ARG A 355 -7.44 10.37 3.56
CA ARG A 355 -6.39 9.94 4.50
C ARG A 355 -6.25 10.86 5.71
N GLU A 356 -6.12 12.17 5.47
CA GLU A 356 -5.89 13.14 6.54
C GLU A 356 -7.13 13.31 7.42
N LEU A 357 -8.31 13.33 6.81
CA LEU A 357 -9.57 13.50 7.52
C LEU A 357 -9.92 12.24 8.34
N LEU A 358 -9.66 11.04 7.81
CA LEU A 358 -9.86 9.78 8.50
C LEU A 358 -8.91 9.64 9.71
N ALA A 359 -7.62 9.92 9.51
CA ALA A 359 -6.64 9.90 10.59
C ALA A 359 -7.07 10.86 11.72
N SER A 360 -7.42 12.10 11.37
CA SER A 360 -7.83 13.13 12.34
C SER A 360 -9.08 12.71 13.15
N ARG A 361 -10.07 12.07 12.51
CA ARG A 361 -11.28 11.59 13.20
C ARG A 361 -11.02 10.48 14.22
N HIS A 362 -10.01 9.64 13.97
CA HIS A 362 -9.63 8.54 14.84
C HIS A 362 -8.53 8.91 15.84
N GLY A 363 -8.21 10.20 16.00
CA GLY A 363 -7.13 10.65 16.88
C GLY A 363 -5.74 10.17 16.43
N ARG A 364 -5.61 9.72 15.19
CA ARG A 364 -4.34 9.24 14.60
C ARG A 364 -3.74 10.33 13.72
N GLN A 365 -2.43 10.28 13.50
CA GLN A 365 -1.73 11.22 12.62
C GLN A 365 -1.19 10.51 11.39
N TYR A 366 -1.50 11.04 10.21
CA TYR A 366 -0.90 10.58 8.97
C TYR A 366 0.51 11.14 8.84
N LYS A 367 1.55 10.40 9.24
CA LYS A 367 2.97 10.83 9.23
C LYS A 367 3.66 10.54 7.88
N LEU A 368 4.81 11.18 7.61
CA LEU A 368 5.61 10.96 6.39
C LEU A 368 6.44 9.65 6.49
N LYS A 369 5.75 8.51 6.57
CA LYS A 369 6.37 7.18 6.63
C LYS A 369 6.15 6.41 5.32
N ARG A 370 6.88 5.30 5.14
CA ARG A 370 6.74 4.45 3.94
C ARG A 370 5.36 3.81 3.87
N LEU A 371 4.84 3.64 2.65
CA LEU A 371 3.52 3.07 2.41
C LEU A 371 3.66 1.55 2.23
N PHE A 372 2.92 0.77 3.02
CA PHE A 372 2.90 -0.67 2.85
C PHE A 372 1.87 -1.04 1.77
N VAL A 373 2.36 -1.37 0.57
CA VAL A 373 1.51 -1.74 -0.58
C VAL A 373 1.60 -3.24 -0.79
N VAL A 374 0.46 -3.95 -0.81
CA VAL A 374 0.41 -5.38 -1.12
C VAL A 374 -0.28 -5.59 -2.46
N ARG A 375 0.50 -5.92 -3.49
CA ARG A 375 0.02 -6.16 -4.85
C ARG A 375 0.97 -7.11 -5.58
N ASN A 376 0.42 -8.15 -6.19
CA ASN A 376 1.15 -8.94 -7.18
C ASN A 376 0.85 -8.41 -8.59
N LEU A 377 1.89 -8.04 -9.35
CA LEU A 377 1.75 -7.54 -10.71
C LEU A 377 2.00 -8.66 -11.71
N PRO A 378 1.08 -8.92 -12.66
CA PRO A 378 1.28 -9.95 -13.65
C PRO A 378 2.45 -9.60 -14.59
N LYS A 379 3.06 -10.64 -15.16
CA LYS A 379 4.08 -10.55 -16.23
C LYS A 379 3.60 -9.63 -17.34
N ASP A 380 4.54 -8.91 -17.96
CA ASP A 380 4.25 -8.14 -19.17
C ASP A 380 3.77 -9.09 -20.27
N ARG A 381 2.67 -8.69 -20.94
CA ARG A 381 2.05 -9.44 -22.02
C ARG A 381 1.64 -8.49 -23.12
N GLN A 382 1.55 -9.03 -24.31
CA GLN A 382 1.05 -8.34 -25.49
C GLN A 382 0.03 -9.23 -26.19
N ASN A 383 -0.90 -8.63 -26.90
CA ASN A 383 -1.75 -9.38 -27.82
C ASN A 383 -1.00 -9.76 -29.10
N GLU A 384 -1.68 -10.44 -30.01
CA GLU A 384 -1.13 -10.87 -31.30
C GLU A 384 -0.70 -9.71 -32.22
N PHE A 385 -1.10 -8.47 -31.91
CA PHE A 385 -0.73 -7.26 -32.63
C PHE A 385 0.41 -6.48 -31.95
N GLY A 386 0.99 -7.01 -30.87
CA GLY A 386 2.08 -6.37 -30.12
C GLY A 386 1.64 -5.26 -29.15
N VAL A 387 0.33 -5.09 -28.92
CA VAL A 387 -0.20 -4.09 -27.98
C VAL A 387 -0.14 -4.65 -26.55
N PRO A 388 0.47 -3.94 -25.58
CA PRO A 388 0.55 -4.40 -24.20
C PRO A 388 -0.81 -4.66 -23.56
N ILE A 389 -0.96 -5.74 -22.80
CA ILE A 389 -2.16 -6.06 -22.00
C ILE A 389 -1.79 -6.02 -20.52
N ALA A 390 -2.58 -5.31 -19.73
CA ALA A 390 -2.42 -5.26 -18.28
C ALA A 390 -3.73 -4.96 -17.56
N PRO A 391 -3.87 -5.32 -16.29
CA PRO A 391 -4.95 -4.78 -15.47
C PRO A 391 -4.74 -3.30 -15.16
N LEU A 392 -5.84 -2.56 -14.92
CA LEU A 392 -5.83 -1.17 -14.45
C LEU A 392 -4.93 -0.98 -13.20
N THR A 393 -4.86 -1.96 -12.31
CA THR A 393 -4.05 -1.86 -11.08
C THR A 393 -2.55 -1.73 -11.33
N LYS A 394 -2.05 -2.19 -12.50
CA LYS A 394 -0.66 -2.05 -12.89
C LYS A 394 -0.31 -0.60 -13.24
N TYR A 395 -1.31 0.20 -13.62
CA TYR A 395 -1.16 1.62 -13.93
C TYR A 395 -1.11 2.52 -12.69
N PHE A 396 -1.60 2.07 -11.53
CA PHE A 396 -1.52 2.80 -10.27
C PHE A 396 -0.12 2.70 -9.60
N HIS A 397 0.95 2.73 -10.39
CA HIS A 397 2.32 2.63 -9.89
C HIS A 397 2.93 4.03 -9.69
N THR A 398 3.29 4.39 -8.46
CA THR A 398 4.12 5.57 -8.20
C THR A 398 5.59 5.13 -8.26
N PRO A 399 6.37 5.57 -9.27
CA PRO A 399 7.71 5.04 -9.50
C PRO A 399 8.74 5.69 -8.59
N VAL A 400 8.64 5.52 -7.27
CA VAL A 400 9.64 6.06 -6.32
C VAL A 400 9.73 5.21 -5.05
N ASP A 401 10.90 5.29 -4.42
CA ASP A 401 11.32 4.77 -3.10
C ASP A 401 10.48 5.29 -1.91
N ILE A 402 9.15 5.12 -1.97
CA ILE A 402 8.20 5.49 -0.91
C ILE A 402 7.45 4.30 -0.33
N TYR A 403 7.53 3.14 -0.99
CA TYR A 403 6.92 1.90 -0.52
C TYR A 403 7.86 1.18 0.45
N THR A 404 7.31 0.33 1.31
CA THR A 404 8.14 -0.55 2.16
C THR A 404 8.93 -1.54 1.30
N THR A 405 8.28 -2.15 0.31
CA THR A 405 8.92 -3.04 -0.65
C THR A 405 9.57 -2.25 -1.80
N PRO A 406 10.80 -2.60 -2.24
CA PRO A 406 11.44 -2.00 -3.41
C PRO A 406 10.62 -2.14 -4.69
N VAL A 407 10.75 -1.17 -5.59
CA VAL A 407 10.00 -1.10 -6.87
C VAL A 407 10.34 -2.29 -7.78
N GLU A 408 11.57 -2.78 -7.69
CA GLU A 408 12.11 -3.88 -8.47
C GLU A 408 11.40 -5.19 -8.15
N ALA A 409 10.99 -5.40 -6.90
CA ALA A 409 10.18 -6.55 -6.51
C ALA A 409 8.84 -6.54 -7.25
N PHE A 410 8.13 -5.41 -7.29
CA PHE A 410 6.87 -5.29 -8.02
C PHE A 410 7.02 -5.51 -9.53
N LYS A 411 8.16 -5.11 -10.11
CA LYS A 411 8.39 -5.20 -11.56
C LYS A 411 8.85 -6.57 -12.02
N LYS A 412 9.66 -7.27 -11.23
CA LYS A 412 10.35 -8.49 -11.64
C LYS A 412 9.82 -9.76 -10.96
N ILE A 413 9.15 -9.64 -9.81
CA ILE A 413 8.54 -10.80 -9.12
C ILE A 413 7.08 -10.89 -9.55
N HIS A 414 6.73 -12.04 -10.12
CA HIS A 414 5.38 -12.30 -10.64
C HIS A 414 4.71 -13.52 -9.98
N ASP A 415 5.50 -14.38 -9.34
CA ASP A 415 4.99 -15.45 -8.47
C ASP A 415 4.36 -14.84 -7.22
N ALA A 416 3.12 -15.24 -6.92
CA ALA A 416 2.35 -14.62 -5.86
C ALA A 416 2.92 -14.94 -4.48
N ASP A 417 3.27 -16.20 -4.22
CA ASP A 417 3.84 -16.64 -2.94
C ASP A 417 5.12 -15.89 -2.62
N THR A 418 6.03 -15.84 -3.62
CA THR A 418 7.29 -15.09 -3.54
C THR A 418 7.05 -13.60 -3.31
N GLY A 419 6.10 -13.01 -4.04
CA GLY A 419 5.71 -11.62 -3.87
C GLY A 419 5.21 -11.34 -2.44
N PHE A 420 4.29 -12.15 -1.92
CA PHE A 420 3.77 -11.99 -0.56
C PHE A 420 4.85 -12.19 0.51
N TYR A 421 5.78 -13.13 0.31
CA TYR A 421 6.91 -13.34 1.22
C TYR A 421 7.81 -12.10 1.27
N VAL A 422 8.23 -11.59 0.11
CA VAL A 422 9.06 -10.38 0.01
C VAL A 422 8.35 -9.17 0.61
N HIS A 423 7.07 -8.97 0.30
CA HIS A 423 6.27 -7.91 0.92
C HIS A 423 6.22 -8.02 2.45
N SER A 424 6.12 -9.23 2.98
CA SER A 424 6.06 -9.49 4.42
C SER A 424 7.37 -9.14 5.11
N VAL A 425 8.51 -9.60 4.59
CA VAL A 425 9.84 -9.29 5.15
C VAL A 425 10.07 -7.78 5.16
N PHE A 426 9.89 -7.11 4.01
CA PHE A 426 10.11 -5.67 3.92
C PHE A 426 9.16 -4.86 4.80
N ALA A 427 7.88 -5.24 4.91
CA ALA A 427 6.95 -4.53 5.76
C ALA A 427 7.32 -4.67 7.25
N LEU A 428 7.58 -5.90 7.71
CA LEU A 428 7.86 -6.19 9.13
C LEU A 428 9.25 -5.68 9.57
N TRP A 429 10.19 -5.56 8.63
CA TRP A 429 11.49 -4.91 8.84
C TRP A 429 11.35 -3.43 9.25
N HIS A 430 10.30 -2.75 8.80
CA HIS A 430 9.97 -1.41 9.25
C HIS A 430 9.16 -1.42 10.55
N GLU A 431 9.63 -0.66 11.55
CA GLU A 431 8.93 -0.45 12.83
C GLU A 431 7.70 0.44 12.69
N GLN A 432 7.71 1.35 11.72
CA GLN A 432 6.63 2.30 11.47
C GLN A 432 6.28 2.32 9.98
N ILE A 433 4.99 2.30 9.69
CA ILE A 433 4.43 2.45 8.34
C ILE A 433 3.40 3.58 8.32
N GLY A 434 3.31 4.28 7.18
CA GLY A 434 2.46 5.47 7.04
C GLY A 434 1.03 5.13 6.65
N GLU A 435 0.85 4.04 5.91
CA GLU A 435 -0.45 3.47 5.58
C GLU A 435 -0.28 2.02 5.13
N VAL A 436 -1.37 1.26 5.17
CA VAL A 436 -1.47 -0.03 4.50
C VAL A 436 -2.42 0.13 3.32
N ASN A 437 -1.95 -0.16 2.12
CA ASN A 437 -2.67 0.00 0.87
C ASN A 437 -2.88 -1.35 0.19
N VAL A 438 -4.05 -1.94 0.43
CA VAL A 438 -4.41 -3.25 -0.09
C VAL A 438 -5.84 -3.21 -0.58
N PHE A 439 -6.04 -2.88 -1.86
CA PHE A 439 -7.38 -2.67 -2.40
C PHE A 439 -8.28 -3.92 -2.27
N PHE A 440 -7.74 -5.11 -2.53
CA PHE A 440 -8.49 -6.36 -2.47
C PHE A 440 -8.24 -7.13 -1.17
N PRO A 441 -9.29 -7.43 -0.36
CA PRO A 441 -9.19 -8.27 0.84
C PRO A 441 -8.48 -9.60 0.63
N THR A 442 -8.69 -10.24 -0.52
CA THR A 442 -8.06 -11.51 -0.87
C THR A 442 -6.53 -11.46 -0.81
N ASN A 443 -5.91 -10.35 -1.23
CA ASN A 443 -4.47 -10.16 -1.12
C ASN A 443 -4.01 -10.06 0.33
N LEU A 444 -4.81 -9.42 1.18
CA LEU A 444 -4.48 -9.29 2.60
C LEU A 444 -4.55 -10.64 3.31
N ILE A 445 -5.54 -11.47 2.94
CA ILE A 445 -5.67 -12.85 3.43
C ILE A 445 -4.45 -13.67 3.01
N SER A 446 -4.08 -13.63 1.72
CA SER A 446 -2.90 -14.36 1.23
C SER A 446 -1.62 -13.90 1.91
N LEU A 447 -1.44 -12.60 2.14
CA LEU A 447 -0.30 -12.07 2.89
C LEU A 447 -0.26 -12.63 4.32
N VAL A 448 -1.37 -12.54 5.07
CA VAL A 448 -1.44 -13.03 6.46
C VAL A 448 -1.16 -14.54 6.53
N ARG A 449 -1.71 -15.33 5.60
CA ARG A 449 -1.43 -16.76 5.50
C ARG A 449 0.04 -17.05 5.19
N CYS A 450 0.65 -16.26 4.30
CA CYS A 450 2.07 -16.36 3.96
C CYS A 450 2.95 -16.07 5.18
N VAL A 451 2.65 -15.01 5.94
CA VAL A 451 3.34 -14.67 7.20
C VAL A 451 3.24 -15.79 8.21
N SER A 452 2.03 -16.31 8.45
CA SER A 452 1.82 -17.38 9.43
C SER A 452 2.55 -18.67 9.03
N SER A 453 2.52 -19.04 7.74
CA SER A 453 3.16 -20.26 7.25
C SER A 453 4.70 -20.18 7.17
N ASN A 454 5.25 -18.97 7.17
CA ASN A 454 6.69 -18.74 7.04
C ASN A 454 7.27 -17.91 8.19
N TRP A 455 6.61 -17.89 9.36
CA TRP A 455 6.92 -16.98 10.46
C TRP A 455 8.40 -16.98 10.85
N ASP A 456 8.97 -18.15 11.12
CA ASP A 456 10.37 -18.28 11.53
C ASP A 456 11.34 -17.80 10.45
N SER A 457 11.07 -18.12 9.17
CA SER A 457 11.90 -17.67 8.04
C SER A 457 11.83 -16.16 7.84
N VAL A 458 10.62 -15.57 7.92
CA VAL A 458 10.43 -14.11 7.81
C VAL A 458 11.21 -13.39 8.90
N LEU A 459 11.14 -13.87 10.14
CA LEU A 459 11.86 -13.26 11.25
C LEU A 459 13.37 -13.48 11.17
N SER A 460 13.83 -14.65 10.72
CA SER A 460 15.24 -14.92 10.48
C SER A 460 15.82 -13.99 9.41
N ASP A 461 15.07 -13.74 8.33
CA ASP A 461 15.48 -12.83 7.26
C ASP A 461 15.59 -11.38 7.75
N ILE A 462 14.69 -10.94 8.65
CA ILE A 462 14.75 -9.63 9.31
C ILE A 462 15.95 -9.54 10.26
N GLU A 463 16.17 -10.58 11.05
CA GLU A 463 17.27 -10.67 12.01
C GLU A 463 18.64 -10.60 11.32
N ASN A 464 18.79 -11.34 10.22
CA ASN A 464 20.03 -11.40 9.44
C ASN A 464 20.15 -10.28 8.37
N GLY A 465 19.05 -9.57 8.09
CA GLY A 465 19.01 -8.53 7.06
C GLY A 465 19.17 -9.06 5.62
N LYS A 466 18.76 -10.29 5.34
CA LYS A 466 18.89 -10.93 4.03
C LYS A 466 17.72 -11.86 3.76
N LEU A 467 17.22 -11.86 2.52
CA LEU A 467 16.17 -12.76 2.07
C LEU A 467 16.70 -14.19 1.85
N SER A 468 15.95 -15.17 2.35
CA SER A 468 16.20 -16.60 2.14
C SER A 468 15.92 -17.02 0.69
N ALA A 469 16.97 -17.34 -0.06
CA ALA A 469 16.86 -17.74 -1.48
C ALA A 469 15.93 -18.96 -1.69
N GLU A 470 15.88 -19.89 -0.72
CA GLU A 470 15.05 -21.10 -0.77
C GLU A 470 13.54 -20.81 -0.77
N LYS A 471 13.13 -19.64 -0.26
CA LYS A 471 11.74 -19.21 -0.21
C LYS A 471 11.30 -18.44 -1.46
N LEU A 472 12.24 -18.09 -2.34
CA LEU A 472 11.99 -17.25 -3.50
C LEU A 472 11.98 -18.11 -4.78
N LYS A 473 10.81 -18.28 -5.37
CA LYS A 473 10.66 -18.95 -6.67
C LYS A 473 10.89 -17.94 -7.78
N ASP A 474 11.56 -18.38 -8.85
CA ASP A 474 11.81 -17.57 -10.06
C ASP A 474 12.52 -16.21 -9.81
N VAL A 475 13.34 -16.10 -8.75
CA VAL A 475 14.16 -14.92 -8.46
C VAL A 475 15.62 -15.20 -8.80
N ASP A 476 16.17 -14.43 -9.74
CA ASP A 476 17.58 -14.53 -10.11
C ASP A 476 18.52 -13.95 -9.02
N LYS A 477 19.80 -14.32 -9.09
CA LYS A 477 20.82 -13.89 -8.11
C LYS A 477 21.06 -12.38 -8.12
N GLU A 478 20.87 -11.72 -9.27
CA GLU A 478 21.09 -10.27 -9.41
C GLU A 478 20.00 -9.50 -8.67
N LEU A 479 18.74 -9.88 -8.88
CA LEU A 479 17.58 -9.34 -8.18
C LEU A 479 17.65 -9.63 -6.69
N LEU A 480 18.01 -10.86 -6.28
CA LEU A 480 18.20 -11.18 -4.86
C LEU A 480 19.29 -10.30 -4.21
N SER A 481 20.43 -10.14 -4.89
CA SER A 481 21.51 -9.26 -4.42
C SER A 481 21.04 -7.82 -4.29
N LEU A 482 20.28 -7.32 -5.28
CA LEU A 482 19.72 -5.99 -5.27
C LEU A 482 18.70 -5.79 -4.13
N LEU A 483 17.77 -6.73 -3.93
CA LEU A 483 16.80 -6.64 -2.84
C LEU A 483 17.49 -6.67 -1.46
N ASN A 484 18.53 -7.49 -1.31
CA ASN A 484 19.30 -7.56 -0.06
C ASN A 484 20.08 -6.27 0.25
N GLN A 485 20.35 -5.40 -0.73
CA GLN A 485 20.95 -4.09 -0.47
C GLN A 485 20.02 -3.14 0.29
N TYR A 486 18.71 -3.38 0.24
CA TYR A 486 17.72 -2.58 0.97
C TYR A 486 17.52 -3.03 2.42
N LEU A 487 18.03 -4.21 2.79
CA LEU A 487 17.87 -4.78 4.12
C LEU A 487 19.16 -4.64 4.93
N SER A 488 19.02 -4.29 6.19
CA SER A 488 20.09 -4.39 7.18
C SER A 488 19.66 -5.30 8.33
N PRO A 489 20.58 -5.97 9.04
CA PRO A 489 20.24 -6.79 10.19
C PRO A 489 19.44 -6.00 11.23
N LYS A 490 18.32 -6.55 11.70
CA LYS A 490 17.47 -5.97 12.76
C LYS A 490 17.01 -7.04 13.77
N PRO A 491 17.94 -7.58 14.59
CA PRO A 491 17.63 -8.61 15.58
C PRO A 491 16.62 -8.14 16.63
N GLU A 492 16.71 -6.88 17.06
CA GLU A 492 15.79 -6.31 18.06
C GLU A 492 14.34 -6.27 17.54
N ARG A 493 14.15 -5.92 16.26
CA ARG A 493 12.83 -5.93 15.64
C ARG A 493 12.28 -7.34 15.54
N ALA A 494 13.12 -8.32 15.15
CA ALA A 494 12.71 -9.72 15.12
C ALA A 494 12.31 -10.21 16.53
N ALA A 495 13.11 -9.90 17.56
CA ALA A 495 12.80 -10.25 18.94
C ALA A 495 11.49 -9.60 19.45
N GLN A 496 11.25 -8.33 19.10
CA GLN A 496 10.00 -7.63 19.40
C GLN A 496 8.79 -8.34 18.77
N LEU A 497 8.89 -8.74 17.50
CA LEU A 497 7.82 -9.46 16.81
C LEU A 497 7.57 -10.84 17.43
N ARG A 498 8.61 -11.56 17.84
CA ARG A 498 8.47 -12.82 18.60
C ARG A 498 7.77 -12.60 19.94
N SER A 499 8.09 -11.52 20.64
CA SER A 499 7.42 -11.18 21.90
C SER A 499 5.92 -10.89 21.72
N LEU A 500 5.55 -10.23 20.61
CA LEU A 500 4.15 -9.85 20.33
C LEU A 500 3.27 -11.01 19.86
N PHE A 501 3.83 -11.96 19.11
CA PHE A 501 3.06 -13.01 18.40
C PHE A 501 3.51 -14.44 18.70
N GLY A 502 4.50 -14.64 19.56
CA GLY A 502 5.03 -15.96 19.93
C GLY A 502 5.55 -16.72 18.71
N ASP A 503 4.97 -17.90 18.48
CA ASP A 503 5.30 -18.81 17.37
C ASP A 503 4.60 -18.46 16.04
N GLY A 504 3.86 -17.35 15.98
CA GLY A 504 3.21 -16.88 14.75
C GLY A 504 1.96 -17.65 14.34
N LYS A 505 1.47 -18.58 15.18
CA LYS A 505 0.20 -19.28 14.96
C LYS A 505 -1.02 -18.40 15.22
N ASP A 506 -0.92 -17.48 16.17
CA ASP A 506 -1.98 -16.50 16.43
C ASP A 506 -1.53 -15.07 16.07
N LEU A 507 -2.01 -14.60 14.92
CA LEU A 507 -1.77 -13.24 14.45
C LEU A 507 -2.96 -12.31 14.75
N SER A 508 -3.73 -12.58 15.82
CA SER A 508 -4.82 -11.69 16.25
C SER A 508 -4.31 -10.28 16.53
N GLY A 509 -4.94 -9.29 15.90
CA GLY A 509 -4.50 -7.89 15.94
C GLY A 509 -3.16 -7.64 15.26
N PHE A 510 -2.77 -8.46 14.27
CA PHE A 510 -1.52 -8.33 13.52
C PHE A 510 -1.15 -6.89 13.17
N PHE A 511 -2.05 -6.17 12.48
CA PHE A 511 -1.74 -4.80 12.03
C PHE A 511 -1.63 -3.82 13.19
N GLU A 512 -2.52 -3.93 14.18
CA GLU A 512 -2.53 -3.09 15.37
C GLU A 512 -1.26 -3.27 16.22
N LYS A 513 -0.84 -4.51 16.45
CA LYS A 513 0.33 -4.84 17.29
C LYS A 513 1.65 -4.60 16.57
N ALA A 514 1.75 -4.99 15.29
CA ALA A 514 2.98 -4.84 14.51
C ALA A 514 3.30 -3.36 14.22
N TRP A 515 2.26 -2.54 14.01
CA TRP A 515 2.37 -1.11 13.73
C TRP A 515 1.29 -0.28 14.48
N PRO A 516 1.49 0.02 15.77
CA PRO A 516 0.49 0.73 16.58
C PRO A 516 0.09 2.11 16.05
N ASP A 517 1.01 2.79 15.37
CA ASP A 517 0.83 4.13 14.80
C ASP A 517 0.14 4.13 13.42
N VAL A 518 -0.24 2.97 12.87
CA VAL A 518 -0.83 2.91 11.53
C VAL A 518 -2.19 3.62 11.52
N PRO A 519 -2.41 4.61 10.62
CA PRO A 519 -3.62 5.43 10.68
C PRO A 519 -4.87 4.70 10.20
N PHE A 520 -4.75 3.85 9.17
CA PHE A 520 -5.83 3.05 8.61
C PHE A 520 -5.28 1.98 7.65
N VAL A 521 -6.11 1.01 7.30
CA VAL A 521 -5.90 0.08 6.18
C VAL A 521 -6.87 0.41 5.06
N MET A 522 -6.35 0.76 3.87
CA MET A 522 -7.17 0.95 2.68
C MET A 522 -7.59 -0.40 2.13
N LEU A 523 -8.89 -0.70 2.15
CA LEU A 523 -9.43 -2.02 1.83
C LEU A 523 -10.85 -1.91 1.29
N ALA A 524 -11.18 -2.59 0.18
CA ALA A 524 -12.56 -2.69 -0.30
C ALA A 524 -13.40 -3.58 0.63
N ARG A 525 -14.57 -3.11 1.07
CA ARG A 525 -15.43 -3.84 2.03
C ARG A 525 -16.83 -4.14 1.49
N SER A 526 -17.21 -3.54 0.37
CA SER A 526 -18.54 -3.61 -0.21
C SER A 526 -18.73 -4.77 -1.20
N GLY A 527 -19.98 -5.19 -1.39
CA GLY A 527 -20.38 -6.25 -2.31
C GLY A 527 -19.75 -7.61 -1.94
N SER A 528 -19.18 -8.30 -2.94
CA SER A 528 -18.53 -9.62 -2.78
C SER A 528 -17.37 -9.66 -1.77
N PHE A 529 -16.93 -8.50 -1.27
CA PHE A 529 -15.80 -8.38 -0.34
C PHE A 529 -16.19 -8.33 1.14
N GLU A 530 -17.49 -8.27 1.45
CA GLU A 530 -17.96 -8.21 2.83
C GLU A 530 -17.55 -9.47 3.63
N SER A 531 -17.68 -10.66 3.02
CA SER A 531 -17.30 -11.93 3.65
C SER A 531 -15.79 -12.02 3.93
N PRO A 532 -14.89 -11.85 2.93
CA PRO A 532 -13.44 -11.78 3.17
C PRO A 532 -13.03 -10.73 4.20
N TYR A 533 -13.72 -9.59 4.25
CA TYR A 533 -13.46 -8.55 5.24
C TYR A 533 -13.77 -9.01 6.68
N ARG A 534 -14.87 -9.74 6.89
CA ARG A 534 -15.22 -10.30 8.23
C ARG A 534 -14.12 -11.22 8.75
N PHE A 535 -13.55 -12.07 7.89
CA PHE A 535 -12.40 -12.92 8.25
C PHE A 535 -11.18 -12.08 8.66
N LEU A 536 -10.92 -10.97 7.95
CA LEU A 536 -9.78 -10.11 8.22
C LEU A 536 -9.88 -9.31 9.53
N LYS A 537 -11.09 -9.11 10.08
CA LYS A 537 -11.28 -8.34 11.33
C LYS A 537 -10.40 -8.83 12.47
N LYS A 538 -10.26 -10.14 12.64
CA LYS A 538 -9.39 -10.75 13.66
C LYS A 538 -7.95 -10.25 13.56
N TYR A 539 -7.43 -10.07 12.35
CA TYR A 539 -6.04 -9.65 12.10
C TYR A 539 -5.88 -8.13 12.07
N LEU A 540 -6.92 -7.40 11.65
CA LEU A 540 -6.93 -5.94 11.60
C LEU A 540 -6.96 -5.31 13.00
N GLY A 541 -7.58 -5.98 13.98
CA GLY A 541 -7.77 -5.43 15.32
C GLY A 541 -8.59 -4.15 15.29
N ASN A 542 -8.19 -3.14 16.05
CA ASN A 542 -8.84 -1.82 16.11
C ASN A 542 -8.32 -0.82 15.06
N VAL A 543 -7.62 -1.30 14.03
CA VAL A 543 -7.15 -0.43 12.93
C VAL A 543 -8.33 -0.10 12.02
N PRO A 544 -8.65 1.19 11.78
CA PRO A 544 -9.74 1.58 10.92
C PRO A 544 -9.51 1.11 9.50
N THR A 545 -10.55 0.56 8.87
CA THR A 545 -10.52 0.17 7.46
C THR A 545 -11.39 1.08 6.62
N PHE A 546 -10.92 1.44 5.43
CA PHE A 546 -11.62 2.42 4.62
C PHE A 546 -11.35 2.25 3.11
N CYS A 547 -12.39 2.30 2.28
CA CYS A 547 -12.26 2.43 0.83
C CYS A 547 -12.72 3.81 0.36
N PRO A 548 -11.83 4.66 -0.20
CA PRO A 548 -12.18 6.03 -0.61
C PRO A 548 -13.09 6.12 -1.85
N PHE A 549 -13.19 5.07 -2.66
CA PHE A 549 -13.84 5.15 -3.96
C PHE A 549 -14.41 3.82 -4.43
N ILE A 550 -15.36 3.89 -5.36
CA ILE A 550 -15.77 2.76 -6.21
C ILE A 550 -15.31 3.04 -7.62
N ILE A 551 -14.46 2.16 -8.14
CA ILE A 551 -13.85 2.26 -9.47
C ILE A 551 -13.95 0.92 -10.21
N SER A 552 -14.06 0.99 -11.53
CA SER A 552 -13.83 -0.13 -12.45
C SER A 552 -12.89 0.27 -13.59
N THR A 553 -12.62 -0.65 -14.51
CA THR A 553 -11.85 -0.34 -15.72
C THR A 553 -12.56 0.72 -16.57
N GLU A 554 -13.89 0.70 -16.58
CA GLU A 554 -14.77 1.59 -17.34
C GLU A 554 -14.87 3.01 -16.76
N GLY A 555 -14.42 3.24 -15.52
CA GLY A 555 -14.45 4.58 -14.92
C GLY A 555 -14.65 4.58 -13.40
N LEU A 556 -14.83 5.78 -12.88
CA LEU A 556 -15.01 6.04 -11.46
C LEU A 556 -16.46 6.47 -11.19
N PHE A 557 -17.10 5.85 -10.20
CA PHE A 557 -18.54 6.04 -9.97
C PHE A 557 -18.83 6.84 -8.71
N GLY A 558 -18.15 6.51 -7.61
CA GLY A 558 -18.50 7.01 -6.30
C GLY A 558 -17.29 7.28 -5.42
N ILE A 559 -17.48 8.21 -4.49
CA ILE A 559 -16.50 8.59 -3.48
C ILE A 559 -17.07 8.42 -2.09
N ASN A 560 -16.27 7.89 -1.19
CA ASN A 560 -16.68 7.73 0.20
C ASN A 560 -16.32 9.00 1.00
N LEU A 561 -17.30 9.88 1.19
CA LEU A 561 -17.16 11.05 2.07
C LEU A 561 -17.67 10.77 3.50
N ASN A 562 -18.35 9.63 3.69
CA ASN A 562 -18.82 9.17 4.99
C ASN A 562 -17.70 8.36 5.63
N LEU A 563 -16.78 9.06 6.29
CA LEU A 563 -15.65 8.47 7.03
C LEU A 563 -16.08 7.73 8.31
N GLU A 564 -17.23 7.06 8.29
CA GLU A 564 -17.66 6.12 9.32
C GLU A 564 -16.94 4.79 9.05
N THR A 565 -16.24 4.28 10.05
CA THR A 565 -15.35 3.10 9.96
C THR A 565 -15.93 1.86 10.62
N ASP A 566 -17.15 1.95 11.15
CA ASP A 566 -17.84 0.84 11.82
C ASP A 566 -18.53 -0.09 10.82
N ASP A 567 -19.10 -1.18 11.34
CA ASP A 567 -19.76 -2.34 10.72
C ASP A 567 -20.95 -2.05 9.78
N ARG A 568 -21.09 -0.80 9.35
CA ARG A 568 -22.10 -0.38 8.38
C ARG A 568 -21.59 -0.59 6.95
N PRO A 569 -22.50 -0.86 6.00
CA PRO A 569 -22.16 -0.88 4.58
C PRO A 569 -21.50 0.43 4.15
N GLU A 570 -20.49 0.34 3.29
CA GLU A 570 -19.87 1.53 2.70
C GLU A 570 -20.88 2.25 1.82
N THR A 571 -20.95 3.58 2.01
CA THR A 571 -21.83 4.45 1.24
C THR A 571 -21.00 5.49 0.52
N TYR A 572 -21.44 5.84 -0.68
CA TYR A 572 -20.67 6.67 -1.61
C TYR A 572 -21.54 7.76 -2.21
N HIS A 573 -20.94 8.91 -2.45
CA HIS A 573 -21.51 10.02 -3.18
C HIS A 573 -21.07 9.96 -4.65
N PRO A 574 -21.87 10.45 -5.61
CA PRO A 574 -21.55 10.42 -7.02
C PRO A 574 -20.32 11.28 -7.31
N PHE A 575 -19.32 10.71 -7.97
CA PHE A 575 -18.17 11.49 -8.39
C PHE A 575 -18.46 12.19 -9.72
N LEU A 576 -18.45 13.53 -9.69
CA LEU A 576 -18.88 14.36 -10.84
C LEU A 576 -17.70 14.85 -11.70
N SER A 577 -16.52 14.24 -11.55
CA SER A 577 -15.28 14.66 -12.21
C SER A 577 -14.55 13.45 -12.79
N GLY A 578 -13.86 13.60 -13.92
CA GLY A 578 -13.09 12.51 -14.55
C GLY A 578 -13.90 11.40 -15.23
N SER A 579 -15.18 11.21 -14.90
CA SER A 579 -16.11 10.33 -15.64
C SER A 579 -17.51 10.95 -15.66
N PHE A 580 -18.18 10.84 -16.79
CA PHE A 580 -19.61 11.16 -16.92
C PHE A 580 -20.41 9.88 -16.67
N VAL A 581 -21.26 9.89 -15.64
CA VAL A 581 -21.97 8.70 -15.16
C VAL A 581 -23.47 8.95 -15.18
N GLU A 582 -24.18 8.03 -15.83
CA GLU A 582 -25.64 7.97 -15.87
C GLU A 582 -26.13 6.70 -15.17
N PHE A 583 -27.42 6.66 -14.86
CA PHE A 583 -28.03 5.64 -14.01
C PHE A 583 -29.36 5.19 -14.60
N ILE A 584 -29.44 3.94 -15.07
CA ILE A 584 -30.69 3.37 -15.60
C ILE A 584 -31.52 2.90 -14.40
N PRO A 585 -32.75 3.39 -14.19
CA PRO A 585 -33.62 2.86 -13.15
C PRO A 585 -33.97 1.40 -13.47
N ILE A 586 -33.88 0.54 -12.46
CA ILE A 586 -34.21 -0.88 -12.62
C ILE A 586 -35.15 -1.35 -11.51
N ASP A 587 -35.95 -2.37 -11.79
CA ASP A 587 -36.73 -3.08 -10.79
C ASP A 587 -35.86 -4.09 -10.00
N ALA A 588 -36.45 -4.78 -9.02
CA ALA A 588 -35.79 -5.84 -8.27
C ALA A 588 -35.30 -6.97 -9.20
N ASP A 589 -35.95 -7.13 -10.36
CA ASP A 589 -35.63 -8.09 -11.37
C ASP A 589 -34.50 -7.62 -12.31
N GLY A 590 -34.04 -6.39 -12.20
CA GLY A 590 -33.02 -5.83 -13.08
C GLY A 590 -33.53 -5.52 -14.51
N ASN A 591 -34.84 -5.45 -14.72
CA ASN A 591 -35.41 -4.93 -15.96
C ASN A 591 -35.32 -3.40 -15.95
N ASP A 592 -35.11 -2.82 -17.13
CA ASP A 592 -34.97 -1.38 -17.28
C ASP A 592 -36.35 -0.71 -17.15
N LEU A 593 -36.47 0.28 -16.26
CA LEU A 593 -37.72 1.00 -15.97
C LEU A 593 -37.82 2.34 -16.71
N GLY A 594 -36.81 2.71 -17.50
CA GLY A 594 -36.80 3.96 -18.25
C GLY A 594 -35.42 4.38 -18.74
N GLU A 595 -35.35 5.62 -19.20
CA GLU A 595 -34.13 6.24 -19.72
C GLU A 595 -33.08 6.51 -18.62
N PRO A 596 -31.78 6.55 -18.97
CA PRO A 596 -30.72 6.87 -18.03
C PRO A 596 -30.89 8.25 -17.40
N LEU A 597 -30.79 8.30 -16.08
CA LEU A 597 -30.89 9.49 -15.26
C LEU A 597 -29.50 10.02 -14.86
N LEU A 598 -29.41 11.31 -14.58
CA LEU A 598 -28.25 11.94 -13.95
C LEU A 598 -28.31 11.77 -12.42
N ALA A 599 -27.18 11.93 -11.76
CA ALA A 599 -27.08 11.68 -10.31
C ALA A 599 -28.10 12.48 -9.46
N HIS A 600 -28.41 13.73 -9.79
CA HIS A 600 -29.33 14.54 -9.00
C HIS A 600 -30.82 14.15 -9.16
N GLU A 601 -31.13 13.24 -10.10
CA GLU A 601 -32.49 12.80 -10.42
C GLU A 601 -32.86 11.49 -9.70
N LEU A 602 -31.88 10.85 -9.02
CA LEU A 602 -32.09 9.55 -8.36
C LEU A 602 -32.94 9.69 -7.09
N LYS A 603 -33.68 8.61 -6.77
CA LYS A 603 -34.62 8.56 -5.65
C LYS A 603 -34.18 7.54 -4.61
N VAL A 604 -34.37 7.88 -3.34
CA VAL A 604 -34.08 7.00 -2.20
C VAL A 604 -34.87 5.70 -2.30
N GLY A 605 -34.22 4.59 -2.00
CA GLY A 605 -34.80 3.24 -2.01
C GLY A 605 -34.77 2.55 -3.37
N GLN A 606 -34.54 3.28 -4.47
CA GLN A 606 -34.53 2.73 -5.82
C GLN A 606 -33.17 2.14 -6.21
N LEU A 607 -33.22 1.20 -7.17
CA LEU A 607 -32.07 0.55 -7.76
C LEU A 607 -31.74 1.17 -9.12
N TYR A 608 -30.45 1.26 -9.41
CA TYR A 608 -29.97 1.77 -10.68
C TYR A 608 -28.77 1.00 -11.20
N GLU A 609 -28.75 0.72 -12.49
CA GLU A 609 -27.56 0.22 -13.20
C GLU A 609 -26.69 1.39 -13.68
N THR A 610 -25.38 1.32 -13.49
CA THR A 610 -24.46 2.38 -13.89
C THR A 610 -24.08 2.31 -15.37
N VAL A 611 -24.04 3.49 -15.99
CA VAL A 611 -23.59 3.71 -17.37
C VAL A 611 -22.41 4.69 -17.34
N SER A 612 -21.29 4.30 -17.95
CA SER A 612 -20.05 5.07 -17.91
C SER A 612 -19.71 5.71 -19.26
N THR A 613 -19.23 6.95 -19.19
CA THR A 613 -18.46 7.61 -20.24
C THR A 613 -17.18 8.15 -19.62
N SER A 614 -16.03 7.63 -20.06
CA SER A 614 -14.72 7.88 -19.44
C SER A 614 -13.61 7.87 -20.49
N PHE A 615 -12.35 7.87 -20.05
CA PHE A 615 -11.14 7.88 -20.89
C PHE A 615 -10.96 6.66 -21.81
N ASN A 616 -11.87 5.68 -21.80
CA ASN A 616 -11.80 4.49 -22.64
C ASN A 616 -13.15 3.97 -23.18
N CYS A 617 -14.27 4.63 -22.88
CA CYS A 617 -15.59 4.20 -23.35
C CYS A 617 -16.61 5.35 -23.34
N PHE A 618 -17.68 5.21 -24.14
CA PHE A 618 -18.80 6.16 -24.22
C PHE A 618 -20.14 5.42 -24.05
N ARG A 619 -20.98 5.92 -23.12
CA ARG A 619 -22.30 5.38 -22.71
C ARG A 619 -22.36 3.85 -22.62
N LEU A 620 -21.36 3.26 -21.96
CA LEU A 620 -21.25 1.83 -21.77
C LEU A 620 -21.99 1.38 -20.49
N ARG A 621 -22.87 0.38 -20.61
CA ARG A 621 -23.44 -0.34 -19.47
C ARG A 621 -22.34 -1.09 -18.73
N VAL A 622 -22.08 -0.69 -17.49
CA VAL A 622 -21.03 -1.28 -16.65
C VAL A 622 -21.52 -2.60 -16.04
N GLY A 623 -22.82 -2.65 -15.68
CA GLY A 623 -23.46 -3.80 -15.05
C GLY A 623 -23.38 -3.81 -13.53
N ASP A 624 -22.78 -2.78 -12.91
CA ASP A 624 -22.81 -2.56 -11.47
C ASP A 624 -24.15 -1.92 -11.09
N VAL A 625 -24.85 -2.51 -10.10
CA VAL A 625 -26.12 -2.01 -9.58
C VAL A 625 -25.90 -1.31 -8.24
N ILE A 626 -26.41 -0.09 -8.11
CA ILE A 626 -26.37 0.69 -6.88
C ILE A 626 -27.77 0.84 -6.28
N LYS A 627 -27.84 1.00 -4.97
CA LYS A 627 -29.07 1.34 -4.24
C LYS A 627 -28.90 2.69 -3.55
N VAL A 628 -29.82 3.62 -3.80
CA VAL A 628 -29.79 4.93 -3.11
C VAL A 628 -30.33 4.77 -1.70
N THR A 629 -29.53 5.14 -0.71
CA THR A 629 -29.83 4.96 0.72
C THR A 629 -30.36 6.23 1.36
N LYS A 630 -29.86 7.39 0.95
CA LYS A 630 -30.28 8.71 1.44
C LYS A 630 -29.88 9.80 0.44
N MET A 631 -30.31 11.03 0.70
CA MET A 631 -29.83 12.23 0.02
C MET A 631 -28.94 13.05 0.96
N ASP A 632 -27.84 13.57 0.45
CA ASP A 632 -26.99 14.58 1.09
C ASP A 632 -27.06 15.86 0.25
N GLY A 633 -27.93 16.79 0.66
CA GLY A 633 -28.38 17.87 -0.22
C GLY A 633 -29.14 17.30 -1.43
N CYS A 634 -28.68 17.61 -2.64
CA CYS A 634 -29.18 17.04 -3.89
C CYS A 634 -28.37 15.81 -4.35
N ALA A 635 -27.31 15.42 -3.63
CA ALA A 635 -26.50 14.26 -4.01
C ALA A 635 -27.10 12.97 -3.45
N PRO A 636 -27.38 11.95 -4.29
CA PRO A 636 -27.74 10.64 -3.79
C PRO A 636 -26.53 10.00 -3.13
N VAL A 637 -26.74 9.42 -1.96
CA VAL A 637 -25.75 8.57 -1.32
C VAL A 637 -26.18 7.13 -1.56
N PHE A 638 -25.30 6.31 -2.12
CA PHE A 638 -25.62 4.96 -2.54
C PHE A 638 -24.66 3.91 -2.00
N GLU A 639 -25.16 2.68 -1.88
CA GLU A 639 -24.37 1.47 -1.62
C GLU A 639 -24.31 0.61 -2.89
N ILE A 640 -23.29 -0.24 -3.02
CA ILE A 640 -23.26 -1.27 -4.05
C ILE A 640 -24.23 -2.38 -3.65
N SER A 641 -25.17 -2.69 -4.53
CA SER A 641 -26.12 -3.78 -4.32
C SER A 641 -25.55 -5.11 -4.83
N HIS A 642 -25.34 -5.21 -6.15
CA HIS A 642 -24.86 -6.42 -6.82
C HIS A 642 -24.38 -6.09 -8.24
N ARG A 643 -23.93 -7.10 -8.99
CA ARG A 643 -23.70 -7.03 -10.44
C ARG A 643 -24.80 -7.79 -11.17
N LYS A 644 -25.35 -7.19 -12.23
CA LYS A 644 -26.47 -7.77 -13.01
C LYS A 644 -26.14 -9.15 -13.59
N SER A 645 -24.87 -9.39 -13.95
CA SER A 645 -24.38 -10.69 -14.46
C SER A 645 -24.29 -11.80 -13.41
N HIS A 646 -24.48 -11.51 -12.12
CA HIS A 646 -24.35 -12.45 -11.00
C HIS A 646 -25.70 -12.86 -10.38
N VAL A 647 -26.77 -12.78 -11.18
CA VAL A 647 -28.11 -13.26 -10.81
C VAL A 647 -28.31 -14.67 -11.35
N LEU A 648 -28.85 -15.56 -10.50
CA LEU A 648 -29.28 -16.91 -10.80
C LEU A 648 -30.80 -16.94 -10.93
N ALA A 649 -31.33 -17.64 -11.92
CA ALA A 649 -32.76 -17.78 -12.14
C ALA A 649 -33.01 -19.12 -12.84
N VAL A 650 -33.91 -19.95 -12.31
CA VAL A 650 -34.36 -21.19 -12.97
C VAL A 650 -35.81 -21.07 -13.46
N HIS A 651 -36.59 -20.15 -12.89
CA HIS A 651 -37.86 -19.69 -13.42
C HIS A 651 -37.85 -18.15 -13.56
N VAL A 652 -38.95 -17.45 -13.26
CA VAL A 652 -39.02 -15.98 -13.35
C VAL A 652 -38.37 -15.28 -12.14
N GLU A 653 -38.14 -16.02 -11.05
CA GLU A 653 -37.48 -15.54 -9.84
C GLU A 653 -36.01 -15.24 -10.08
N LYS A 654 -35.51 -14.18 -9.43
CA LYS A 654 -34.13 -13.72 -9.58
C LYS A 654 -33.40 -13.76 -8.26
N THR A 655 -32.52 -14.73 -8.15
CA THR A 655 -31.67 -14.93 -6.98
C THR A 655 -30.34 -14.21 -7.17
N THR A 656 -30.19 -13.05 -6.50
CA THR A 656 -28.95 -12.26 -6.54
C THR A 656 -27.82 -12.93 -5.76
N GLU A 657 -26.57 -12.54 -6.05
CA GLU A 657 -25.40 -12.90 -5.23
C GLU A 657 -25.62 -12.62 -3.73
N LYS A 658 -26.25 -11.48 -3.40
CA LYS A 658 -26.53 -11.09 -2.02
C LYS A 658 -27.55 -12.03 -1.36
N SER A 659 -28.58 -12.45 -2.09
CA SER A 659 -29.55 -13.42 -1.61
C SER A 659 -28.89 -14.77 -1.31
N LEU A 660 -27.99 -15.24 -2.20
CA LEU A 660 -27.21 -16.45 -1.97
C LEU A 660 -26.28 -16.33 -0.76
N GLN A 661 -25.57 -15.21 -0.61
CA GLN A 661 -24.70 -14.96 0.55
C GLN A 661 -25.50 -14.96 1.85
N ASN A 662 -26.67 -14.32 1.88
CA ASN A 662 -27.55 -14.31 3.03
C ASN A 662 -28.08 -15.71 3.38
N CYS A 663 -28.51 -16.47 2.36
CA CYS A 663 -28.94 -17.86 2.49
C CYS A 663 -27.83 -18.71 3.15
N VAL A 664 -26.62 -18.68 2.60
CA VAL A 664 -25.47 -19.44 3.10
C VAL A 664 -25.10 -19.02 4.51
N ALA A 665 -25.08 -17.71 4.80
CA ALA A 665 -24.77 -17.21 6.14
C ALA A 665 -25.86 -17.54 7.18
N LEU A 666 -27.12 -17.68 6.77
CA LEU A 666 -28.22 -18.11 7.64
C LEU A 666 -28.16 -19.62 7.88
N ALA A 667 -27.89 -20.41 6.83
CA ALA A 667 -27.72 -21.85 6.93
C ALA A 667 -26.52 -22.21 7.84
N ALA A 668 -25.37 -21.56 7.64
CA ALA A 668 -24.18 -21.73 8.48
C ALA A 668 -24.48 -21.50 9.97
N ARG A 669 -25.23 -20.43 10.29
CA ARG A 669 -25.65 -20.10 11.66
C ARG A 669 -26.59 -21.15 12.25
N ARG A 670 -27.51 -21.69 11.46
CA ARG A 670 -28.46 -22.73 11.91
C ARG A 670 -27.76 -24.08 12.14
N LEU A 671 -26.76 -24.40 11.33
CA LEU A 671 -26.02 -25.66 11.39
C LEU A 671 -24.83 -25.63 12.37
N GLY A 672 -24.47 -24.44 12.87
CA GLY A 672 -23.32 -24.25 13.75
C GLY A 672 -21.99 -24.59 13.06
N CYS A 673 -21.89 -24.35 11.75
CA CYS A 673 -20.70 -24.65 10.96
C CYS A 673 -20.09 -23.39 10.34
N GLU A 674 -18.79 -23.43 10.05
CA GLU A 674 -18.08 -22.39 9.32
C GLU A 674 -17.90 -22.81 7.86
N ILE A 675 -18.36 -21.94 6.94
CA ILE A 675 -18.29 -22.17 5.49
C ILE A 675 -17.08 -21.39 4.96
N VAL A 676 -16.15 -22.12 4.34
CA VAL A 676 -14.92 -21.57 3.75
C VAL A 676 -15.25 -20.81 2.47
N ASP A 677 -15.98 -21.46 1.56
CA ASP A 677 -16.40 -20.84 0.31
C ASP A 677 -17.66 -21.53 -0.27
N PHE A 678 -18.30 -20.87 -1.22
CA PHE A 678 -19.48 -21.41 -1.91
C PHE A 678 -19.69 -20.80 -3.30
N SER A 679 -20.29 -21.57 -4.20
CA SER A 679 -20.79 -21.08 -5.50
C SER A 679 -22.07 -21.82 -5.87
N ALA A 680 -22.92 -21.21 -6.68
CA ALA A 680 -24.17 -21.81 -7.13
C ALA A 680 -24.24 -21.87 -8.66
N THR A 681 -25.08 -22.75 -9.18
CA THR A 681 -25.42 -22.83 -10.61
C THR A 681 -26.88 -23.24 -10.81
N ASP A 682 -27.35 -23.18 -12.05
CA ASP A 682 -28.71 -23.56 -12.42
C ASP A 682 -28.78 -25.04 -12.82
N CYS A 683 -29.96 -25.64 -12.72
CA CYS A 683 -30.19 -27.03 -13.11
C CYS A 683 -29.86 -27.27 -14.59
N PHE A 684 -30.07 -26.30 -15.47
CA PHE A 684 -29.83 -26.48 -16.91
C PHE A 684 -28.35 -26.77 -17.19
N LEU A 685 -27.44 -26.00 -16.60
CA LEU A 685 -26.01 -26.25 -16.73
C LEU A 685 -25.63 -27.56 -16.02
N TYR A 686 -26.12 -27.79 -14.81
CA TYR A 686 -25.80 -28.99 -14.04
C TYR A 686 -26.23 -30.30 -14.73
N GLU A 687 -27.45 -30.36 -15.25
CA GLU A 687 -28.01 -31.51 -15.96
C GLU A 687 -27.27 -31.77 -17.27
N SER A 688 -26.90 -30.71 -18.00
CA SER A 688 -26.12 -30.84 -19.23
C SER A 688 -24.76 -31.52 -19.03
N ILE A 689 -24.18 -31.36 -17.83
CA ILE A 689 -22.87 -31.91 -17.48
C ILE A 689 -23.00 -33.34 -16.93
N THR A 690 -23.96 -33.54 -16.02
CA THR A 690 -24.12 -34.81 -15.32
C THR A 690 -24.83 -35.87 -16.18
N GLY A 691 -25.46 -35.47 -17.29
CA GLY A 691 -26.29 -36.36 -18.10
C GLY A 691 -27.54 -36.85 -17.36
N THR A 692 -27.90 -36.18 -16.26
CA THR A 692 -29.10 -36.45 -15.48
C THR A 692 -30.21 -35.50 -15.91
N SER A 693 -31.47 -35.92 -15.81
CA SER A 693 -32.60 -35.00 -15.96
C SER A 693 -33.64 -35.30 -14.90
N LYS A 694 -33.95 -34.31 -14.08
CA LYS A 694 -34.96 -34.36 -13.02
C LYS A 694 -36.32 -33.85 -13.49
N GLU A 695 -36.43 -33.45 -14.77
CA GLU A 695 -37.62 -32.85 -15.43
C GLU A 695 -38.24 -31.65 -14.69
N THR A 696 -37.53 -31.11 -13.69
CA THR A 696 -37.95 -30.05 -12.77
C THR A 696 -36.86 -28.99 -12.67
N LYS A 697 -37.23 -27.78 -12.24
CA LYS A 697 -36.29 -26.66 -12.11
C LYS A 697 -35.79 -26.57 -10.68
N PHE A 698 -34.48 -26.50 -10.46
CA PHE A 698 -33.91 -26.39 -9.11
C PHE A 698 -32.54 -25.70 -9.14
N TYR A 699 -32.13 -25.16 -8.00
CA TYR A 699 -30.79 -24.62 -7.84
C TYR A 699 -29.80 -25.67 -7.37
N ILE A 700 -28.53 -25.46 -7.69
CA ILE A 700 -27.43 -26.23 -7.13
C ILE A 700 -26.50 -25.27 -6.39
N ILE A 701 -26.14 -25.60 -5.16
CA ILE A 701 -25.15 -24.87 -4.39
C ILE A 701 -24.01 -25.79 -3.94
N PHE A 702 -22.79 -25.40 -4.26
CA PHE A 702 -21.56 -26.05 -3.82
C PHE A 702 -21.06 -25.38 -2.56
N VAL A 703 -20.77 -26.14 -1.51
CA VAL A 703 -20.33 -25.61 -0.21
C VAL A 703 -19.07 -26.32 0.28
N GLU A 704 -18.06 -25.54 0.66
CA GLU A 704 -16.85 -26.03 1.31
C GLU A 704 -16.88 -25.65 2.79
N LEU A 705 -16.72 -26.62 3.68
CA LEU A 705 -16.70 -26.43 5.14
C LEU A 705 -15.26 -26.40 5.64
N ASP A 706 -15.02 -25.66 6.73
CA ASP A 706 -13.69 -25.62 7.38
C ASP A 706 -13.40 -26.92 8.16
N SER A 707 -14.47 -27.64 8.54
CA SER A 707 -14.40 -28.91 9.24
C SER A 707 -14.49 -30.11 8.29
N SER A 708 -13.91 -31.25 8.69
CA SER A 708 -14.11 -32.55 8.05
C SER A 708 -15.51 -33.17 8.25
N ARG A 709 -16.45 -32.41 8.83
CA ARG A 709 -17.84 -32.84 9.02
C ARG A 709 -18.52 -32.98 7.66
N VAL A 710 -19.17 -34.13 7.43
CA VAL A 710 -20.06 -34.35 6.30
C VAL A 710 -21.50 -34.06 6.75
N LEU A 711 -22.20 -33.20 6.02
CA LEU A 711 -23.59 -32.85 6.29
C LEU A 711 -24.51 -34.01 5.86
N VAL A 712 -25.48 -34.33 6.71
CA VAL A 712 -26.52 -35.32 6.37
C VAL A 712 -27.66 -34.67 5.57
N GLU A 713 -28.49 -35.47 4.91
CA GLU A 713 -29.57 -34.96 4.02
C GLU A 713 -30.46 -33.90 4.68
N ASP A 714 -30.88 -34.12 5.93
CA ASP A 714 -31.70 -33.16 6.68
C ASP A 714 -30.99 -31.81 6.91
N GLU A 715 -29.66 -31.83 7.03
CA GLU A 715 -28.84 -30.63 7.21
C GLU A 715 -28.65 -29.88 5.89
N LEU A 716 -28.58 -30.60 4.76
CA LEU A 716 -28.54 -30.00 3.42
C LEU A 716 -29.85 -29.23 3.12
N LEU A 717 -31.00 -29.76 3.57
CA LEU A 717 -32.30 -29.08 3.43
C LEU A 717 -32.36 -27.73 4.17
N VAL A 718 -31.49 -27.48 5.15
CA VAL A 718 -31.43 -26.19 5.84
C VAL A 718 -31.06 -25.05 4.90
N PHE A 719 -30.28 -25.31 3.84
CA PHE A 719 -29.94 -24.30 2.84
C PHE A 719 -31.15 -23.92 1.98
N ASP A 720 -31.95 -24.90 1.53
CA ASP A 720 -33.22 -24.63 0.81
C ASP A 720 -34.17 -23.81 1.68
N LYS A 721 -34.33 -24.21 2.95
CA LYS A 721 -35.14 -23.46 3.93
C LYS A 721 -34.61 -22.04 4.16
N ALA A 722 -33.29 -21.87 4.25
CA ALA A 722 -32.68 -20.56 4.42
C ALA A 722 -32.93 -19.65 3.22
N LEU A 723 -32.92 -20.19 1.99
CA LEU A 723 -33.24 -19.41 0.79
C LEU A 723 -34.72 -19.02 0.78
N ARG A 724 -35.63 -19.95 1.10
CA ARG A 724 -37.08 -19.70 1.23
C ARG A 724 -37.39 -18.61 2.25
N ASP A 725 -36.72 -18.62 3.41
CA ASP A 725 -36.91 -17.60 4.44
C ASP A 725 -36.37 -16.22 4.02
N SER A 726 -35.45 -16.18 3.04
CA SER A 726 -34.77 -14.96 2.60
C SER A 726 -35.33 -14.33 1.32
N LEU A 727 -36.06 -15.10 0.50
CA LEU A 727 -36.52 -14.70 -0.82
C LEU A 727 -37.96 -15.17 -1.04
N GLU A 728 -38.90 -14.22 -0.98
CA GLU A 728 -40.34 -14.46 -1.04
C GLU A 728 -40.76 -15.13 -2.35
N ASP A 729 -40.26 -14.64 -3.49
CA ASP A 729 -40.58 -15.20 -4.81
C ASP A 729 -40.10 -16.65 -4.96
N TYR A 730 -38.90 -16.96 -4.46
CA TYR A 730 -38.42 -18.34 -4.43
C TYR A 730 -39.29 -19.22 -3.55
N ASN A 731 -39.70 -18.74 -2.37
CA ASN A 731 -40.60 -19.49 -1.50
C ASN A 731 -41.98 -19.74 -2.13
N LEU A 732 -42.52 -18.77 -2.87
CA LEU A 732 -43.78 -18.91 -3.60
C LEU A 732 -43.67 -20.07 -4.60
N PHE A 733 -42.74 -20.00 -5.55
CA PHE A 733 -42.57 -21.03 -6.58
C PHE A 733 -42.13 -22.39 -6.01
N ARG A 734 -41.38 -22.41 -4.90
CA ARG A 734 -41.07 -23.65 -4.16
C ARG A 734 -42.31 -24.27 -3.51
N SER A 735 -43.29 -23.46 -3.12
CA SER A 735 -44.54 -23.92 -2.49
C SER A 735 -45.59 -24.34 -3.52
N GLU A 736 -45.59 -23.70 -4.70
CA GLU A 736 -46.45 -24.05 -5.84
C GLU A 736 -45.94 -25.26 -6.62
N GLY A 737 -44.67 -25.64 -6.43
CA GLY A 737 -44.05 -26.80 -7.07
C GLY A 737 -43.37 -26.49 -8.42
N ASP A 738 -43.36 -25.23 -8.84
CA ASP A 738 -42.68 -24.75 -10.05
C ASP A 738 -41.15 -24.80 -9.93
N ILE A 739 -40.65 -24.69 -8.70
CA ILE A 739 -39.24 -24.91 -8.36
C ILE A 739 -39.16 -26.06 -7.35
N ASP A 740 -38.29 -27.03 -7.63
CA ASP A 740 -37.99 -28.14 -6.74
C ASP A 740 -36.86 -27.77 -5.75
N THR A 741 -36.68 -28.63 -4.76
CA THR A 741 -35.74 -28.48 -3.65
C THR A 741 -34.32 -28.29 -4.17
N MET A 742 -33.65 -27.25 -3.66
CA MET A 742 -32.27 -26.97 -3.99
C MET A 742 -31.36 -28.15 -3.65
N THR A 743 -30.50 -28.51 -4.58
CA THR A 743 -29.47 -29.53 -4.39
C THR A 743 -28.22 -28.87 -3.79
N VAL A 744 -27.80 -29.33 -2.61
CA VAL A 744 -26.56 -28.89 -1.99
C VAL A 744 -25.50 -29.97 -2.23
N VAL A 745 -24.38 -29.58 -2.82
CA VAL A 745 -23.23 -30.46 -3.05
C VAL A 745 -22.12 -30.02 -2.10
N GLN A 746 -21.86 -30.81 -1.08
CA GLN A 746 -20.68 -30.60 -0.24
C GLN A 746 -19.42 -31.02 -1.01
N VAL A 747 -18.39 -30.18 -0.98
CA VAL A 747 -17.11 -30.47 -1.64
C VAL A 747 -15.99 -30.68 -0.61
N GLN A 748 -14.95 -31.40 -1.01
CA GLN A 748 -13.76 -31.64 -0.20
C GLN A 748 -13.08 -30.32 0.23
N PRO A 749 -12.45 -30.24 1.42
CA PRO A 749 -11.62 -29.11 1.79
C PRO A 749 -10.53 -28.83 0.74
N GLY A 750 -10.40 -27.57 0.31
CA GLY A 750 -9.48 -27.14 -0.74
C GLY A 750 -10.05 -27.22 -2.17
N ALA A 751 -11.28 -27.71 -2.38
CA ALA A 751 -11.91 -27.79 -3.69
C ALA A 751 -12.02 -26.42 -4.38
N PHE A 752 -12.42 -25.37 -3.67
CA PHE A 752 -12.45 -24.01 -4.23
C PHE A 752 -11.05 -23.46 -4.48
N GLY A 753 -10.04 -23.91 -3.74
CA GLY A 753 -8.63 -23.63 -4.04
C GLY A 753 -8.18 -24.24 -5.37
N THR A 754 -8.59 -25.48 -5.66
CA THR A 754 -8.35 -26.15 -6.95
C THR A 754 -9.09 -25.48 -8.09
N LEU A 755 -10.38 -25.16 -7.88
CA LEU A 755 -11.19 -24.43 -8.86
C LEU A 755 -10.55 -23.09 -9.21
N ARG A 756 -10.12 -22.33 -8.19
CA ARG A 756 -9.41 -21.06 -8.37
C ARG A 756 -8.19 -21.22 -9.27
N ARG A 757 -7.37 -22.24 -9.03
CA ARG A 757 -6.16 -22.52 -9.83
C ARG A 757 -6.53 -22.83 -11.29
N ARG A 758 -7.51 -23.70 -11.52
CA ARG A 758 -7.97 -24.07 -12.87
C ARG A 758 -8.57 -22.88 -13.62
N MET A 759 -9.40 -22.07 -12.97
CA MET A 759 -9.95 -20.84 -13.58
C MET A 759 -8.85 -19.84 -13.97
N MET A 760 -7.79 -19.75 -13.17
CA MET A 760 -6.63 -18.91 -13.46
C MET A 760 -5.75 -19.45 -14.58
N GLU A 761 -5.59 -20.77 -14.69
CA GLU A 761 -4.88 -21.40 -15.82
C GLU A 761 -5.61 -21.14 -17.14
N LEU A 762 -6.94 -21.23 -17.14
CA LEU A 762 -7.79 -20.94 -18.30
C LEU A 762 -7.84 -19.44 -18.65
N ASN A 763 -7.61 -18.57 -17.66
CA ASN A 763 -7.58 -17.12 -17.84
C ASN A 763 -6.24 -16.57 -17.36
N PRO A 764 -5.13 -16.86 -18.08
CA PRO A 764 -3.81 -16.56 -17.57
C PRO A 764 -3.61 -15.04 -17.38
N ASP A 765 -4.42 -14.20 -18.04
CA ASP A 765 -4.32 -12.74 -17.99
C ASP A 765 -4.97 -12.10 -16.76
N ILE A 766 -5.74 -12.86 -15.97
CA ILE A 766 -6.27 -12.40 -14.69
C ILE A 766 -5.19 -12.62 -13.63
N SER A 767 -4.79 -11.57 -12.92
CA SER A 767 -3.83 -11.76 -11.82
C SER A 767 -4.48 -12.47 -10.64
N GLU A 768 -3.70 -13.31 -9.94
CA GLU A 768 -4.15 -14.03 -8.74
C GLU A 768 -4.85 -13.11 -7.72
N ALA A 769 -4.30 -11.91 -7.61
CA ALA A 769 -4.70 -10.86 -6.72
C ALA A 769 -6.06 -10.22 -7.04
N GLN A 770 -6.48 -10.27 -8.31
CA GLN A 770 -7.75 -9.72 -8.78
C GLN A 770 -8.84 -10.78 -8.92
N PHE A 771 -8.45 -12.04 -8.87
CA PHE A 771 -9.38 -13.13 -9.01
C PHE A 771 -10.40 -13.11 -7.88
N LYS A 772 -11.68 -13.04 -8.26
CA LYS A 772 -12.80 -13.19 -7.34
C LYS A 772 -13.51 -14.49 -7.68
N MET A 773 -13.73 -15.34 -6.68
CA MET A 773 -14.50 -16.56 -6.88
C MET A 773 -15.93 -16.19 -7.31
N PRO A 774 -16.40 -16.62 -8.49
CA PRO A 774 -17.76 -16.32 -8.93
C PRO A 774 -18.78 -17.07 -8.07
N ARG A 775 -19.75 -16.34 -7.50
CA ARG A 775 -20.87 -16.95 -6.75
C ARG A 775 -21.89 -17.63 -7.65
N VAL A 776 -21.89 -17.32 -8.93
CA VAL A 776 -22.70 -17.97 -9.95
C VAL A 776 -21.79 -18.56 -11.02
N LEU A 777 -21.80 -19.88 -11.17
CA LEU A 777 -21.04 -20.62 -12.18
C LEU A 777 -21.88 -20.74 -13.45
N ARG A 778 -21.29 -20.36 -14.59
CA ARG A 778 -21.92 -20.37 -15.92
C ARG A 778 -21.16 -21.21 -16.96
N LEU A 779 -20.02 -21.77 -16.58
CA LEU A 779 -19.16 -22.56 -17.47
C LEU A 779 -19.14 -24.01 -16.99
N ALA A 780 -19.29 -24.94 -17.94
CA ALA A 780 -19.36 -26.38 -17.65
C ALA A 780 -18.11 -26.87 -16.93
N GLU A 781 -16.93 -26.49 -17.43
CA GLU A 781 -15.63 -26.85 -16.86
C GLU A 781 -15.47 -26.47 -15.38
N HIS A 782 -16.10 -25.38 -14.95
CA HIS A 782 -16.05 -24.93 -13.55
C HIS A 782 -16.92 -25.80 -12.64
N VAL A 783 -18.10 -26.18 -13.12
CA VAL A 783 -19.04 -27.03 -12.38
C VAL A 783 -18.50 -28.46 -12.32
N GLU A 784 -17.93 -28.99 -13.42
CA GLU A 784 -17.23 -30.27 -13.46
C GLU A 784 -16.11 -30.36 -12.42
N CYS A 785 -15.27 -29.33 -12.34
CA CYS A 785 -14.17 -29.27 -11.38
C CYS A 785 -14.63 -29.39 -9.92
N LEU A 786 -15.81 -28.86 -9.56
CA LEU A 786 -16.36 -29.01 -8.22
C LEU A 786 -17.05 -30.36 -8.03
N LEU A 787 -17.69 -30.90 -9.08
CA LEU A 787 -18.31 -32.23 -9.03
C LEU A 787 -17.30 -33.36 -8.87
N GLU A 788 -16.11 -33.23 -9.48
CA GLU A 788 -14.98 -34.14 -9.26
C GLU A 788 -14.51 -34.18 -7.80
N GLN A 789 -14.80 -33.11 -7.04
CA GLN A 789 -14.40 -32.93 -5.65
C GLN A 789 -15.58 -33.08 -4.67
N ARG A 790 -16.70 -33.67 -5.10
CA ARG A 790 -17.86 -33.86 -4.22
C ARG A 790 -17.60 -34.92 -3.14
N LEU A 791 -18.19 -34.72 -1.96
CA LEU A 791 -18.18 -35.66 -0.84
C LEU A 791 -19.27 -36.71 -0.95
#